data_AF-A0T0L9-F1
#
_entry.id   AF-A0T0L9-F1
#
_cell.length_a   1.000
_cell.length_b   1.000
_cell.length_c   1.000
_cell.angle_alpha   90.00
_cell.angle_beta   90.00
_cell.angle_gamma   90.00
#
_symmetry.space_group_name_H-M   'P 1'
#
loop_
_entity.id
_entity.type
_entity.pdbx_description
1 polymer ?
#
loop_
_entity_poly.entity_id
_entity_poly.type
_entity_poly.pdbx_seq_one_letter_code
_entity_poly.pdbx_strand_id
1 'polypeptide(L)'
;MAISSTDRRSKNVQIFVEKDAVETSFAKWAQPGHFSRTLAKGPKTTTWIWNLHADAHDFDSQTSSLEEVSRKIFSAHFGQLSVIFLWISGMHFHGAYFSNYSAWLTDPVNIKQSSQVVWPIVGQEILNGDVGGNFQGIQTTSGWFQMWRAEGITSEVELYWIAIGGLAMSAIMLFAGWFHYHKAAPKLEWFQNAESMMNHHLAGLLGLGCLSWSGHQIHVALPINKLLDAGVAPQEIPLPHEFLINRELMSQLYPSFSKGLAPFFSGHWGEYSDFLTFKGGLNPVTGGLWLSDIAHHHLALAVLFIFAGHMYRTNWGIGHSMKEILEAHKGPFTGEGHKGLYEILTTSWHAQLAINLAMMGSLSIIVAHHMYAMPPYPYIATDYATQLSLFTHHMWIGGFCVTGGAAHAAIFMVRDYTPANNYNNLLDRVLRHRDSIIAHLNWVCIFLGCHAFGFYIHNDTMRALGRPQDMFSDKAIQLQPIFAQWIQNIHLLAPGTTAPNALATTSYAFGGEVVEVGGKIAMMPIQLGTADFMVHHIHAFTIHVTVLILLKGVLYARSSKLIPDKANLGFRFPCDGPGRGGTCQSSSWDHVFLGLFWMYNSISVVIFHFSWKMQSDVWGTISPDGSISHITGGNFAKGAITINGWLRDFLWSQASQVIQSYGSAASAYGLIFLGAHFIWAFSLMFLFSGRGYWQELIESIVWAHNKLNFAPAIQPRALSITQGRAVGLAHYLLGGIGTTWAFFLARAVSIS
;
A
#
# COMPACT_ATOMS: atom_id res chain seq x y z
N MET A 1 31.98 42.20 2.58
CA MET A 1 32.36 40.95 3.28
C MET A 1 32.56 39.86 2.25
N ALA A 2 33.81 39.47 1.99
CA ALA A 2 34.12 38.39 1.05
C ALA A 2 33.87 37.04 1.73
N ILE A 3 32.88 36.28 1.24
CA ILE A 3 32.67 34.88 1.64
C ILE A 3 33.92 34.10 1.22
N SER A 4 34.55 33.39 2.15
CA SER A 4 35.77 32.62 1.87
C SER A 4 35.51 31.58 0.76
N SER A 5 36.53 31.28 -0.04
CA SER A 5 36.44 30.24 -1.08
C SER A 5 36.08 28.87 -0.51
N THR A 6 36.39 28.63 0.76
CA THR A 6 36.05 27.43 1.53
C THR A 6 34.55 27.33 1.82
N ASP A 7 33.89 28.43 2.20
CA ASP A 7 32.44 28.45 2.40
C ASP A 7 31.67 28.25 1.09
N ARG A 8 32.17 28.78 -0.02
CA ARG A 8 31.58 28.52 -1.35
C ARG A 8 31.70 27.06 -1.78
N ARG A 9 32.81 26.38 -1.45
CA ARG A 9 32.96 24.94 -1.76
C ARG A 9 32.00 24.07 -0.95
N SER A 10 31.70 24.41 0.29
CA SER A 10 30.75 23.66 1.13
C SER A 10 29.30 23.72 0.63
N LYS A 11 28.95 24.75 -0.15
CA LYS A 11 27.58 24.96 -0.66
C LYS A 11 27.34 24.38 -2.05
N ASN A 12 28.37 23.91 -2.74
CA ASN A 12 28.20 23.35 -4.06
C ASN A 12 27.85 21.86 -3.97
N VAL A 13 26.75 21.47 -4.63
CA VAL A 13 26.41 20.08 -4.95
C VAL A 13 27.58 19.47 -5.72
N GLN A 14 28.28 18.53 -5.09
CA GLN A 14 29.39 17.78 -5.67
C GLN A 14 29.26 16.29 -5.35
N ILE A 15 29.72 15.45 -6.26
CA ILE A 15 29.74 14.00 -6.07
C ILE A 15 31.06 13.64 -5.41
N PHE A 16 31.00 13.20 -4.16
CA PHE A 16 32.15 12.69 -3.43
C PHE A 16 31.95 11.19 -3.17
N VAL A 17 32.92 10.38 -3.60
CA VAL A 17 32.93 8.93 -3.40
C VAL A 17 34.26 8.47 -2.85
N GLU A 18 34.23 7.46 -1.99
CA GLU A 18 35.39 6.72 -1.53
C GLU A 18 35.60 5.48 -2.40
N LYS A 19 36.80 5.34 -2.95
CA LYS A 19 37.16 4.19 -3.79
C LYS A 19 37.53 3.00 -2.93
N ASP A 20 37.02 1.83 -3.30
CA ASP A 20 37.35 0.54 -2.65
C ASP A 20 37.15 0.54 -1.13
N ALA A 21 36.07 1.19 -0.65
CA ALA A 21 35.80 1.43 0.77
C ALA A 21 35.69 0.14 1.62
N VAL A 22 35.20 -0.95 1.02
CA VAL A 22 35.11 -2.26 1.68
C VAL A 22 35.54 -3.34 0.71
N GLU A 23 36.55 -4.12 1.07
CA GLU A 23 36.99 -5.27 0.27
C GLU A 23 35.86 -6.28 0.09
N THR A 24 35.64 -6.73 -1.14
CA THR A 24 34.67 -7.81 -1.43
C THR A 24 35.29 -9.16 -1.07
N SER A 25 34.84 -9.75 0.04
CA SER A 25 35.33 -11.05 0.53
C SER A 25 34.23 -11.85 1.23
N PHE A 26 34.24 -13.17 1.04
CA PHE A 26 33.34 -14.10 1.73
C PHE A 26 33.68 -14.33 3.21
N ALA A 27 34.82 -13.80 3.70
CA ALA A 27 35.27 -14.03 5.08
C ALA A 27 34.22 -13.66 6.14
N LYS A 28 33.47 -12.56 5.93
CA LYS A 28 32.41 -12.11 6.85
C LYS A 28 31.15 -12.99 6.80
N TRP A 29 30.91 -13.72 5.71
CA TRP A 29 29.77 -14.64 5.60
C TRP A 29 29.98 -15.88 6.48
N ALA A 30 31.23 -16.32 6.65
CA ALA A 30 31.60 -17.39 7.57
C ALA A 30 31.51 -16.99 9.06
N GLN A 31 31.21 -15.73 9.36
CA GLN A 31 31.05 -15.20 10.72
C GLN A 31 29.64 -14.59 10.90
N PRO A 32 28.58 -15.40 11.03
CA PRO A 32 27.24 -14.86 11.19
C PRO A 32 27.17 -14.00 12.46
N GLY A 33 26.58 -12.81 12.34
CA GLY A 33 26.52 -11.82 13.41
C GLY A 33 27.77 -10.93 13.53
N HIS A 34 28.70 -10.97 12.56
CA HIS A 34 29.89 -10.11 12.55
C HIS A 34 29.59 -8.61 12.69
N PHE A 35 28.39 -8.18 12.28
CA PHE A 35 27.94 -6.80 12.36
C PHE A 35 27.61 -6.34 13.79
N SER A 36 27.47 -7.26 14.74
CA SER A 36 27.14 -6.96 16.13
C SER A 36 28.19 -7.54 17.07
N ARG A 37 28.82 -6.66 17.87
CA ARG A 37 29.80 -7.08 18.89
C ARG A 37 29.21 -8.03 19.94
N THR A 38 27.89 -7.97 20.18
CA THR A 38 27.21 -8.86 21.13
C THR A 38 27.02 -10.26 20.55
N LEU A 39 26.77 -10.36 19.24
CA LEU A 39 26.59 -11.63 18.53
C LEU A 39 27.91 -12.26 18.09
N ALA A 40 28.95 -11.48 17.83
CA ALA A 40 30.26 -11.98 17.39
C ALA A 40 30.91 -13.00 18.37
N LYS A 41 30.44 -13.10 19.61
CA LYS A 41 30.90 -14.10 20.61
C LYS A 41 30.39 -15.52 20.37
N GLY A 42 29.53 -15.72 19.37
CA GLY A 42 28.98 -17.03 18.99
C GLY A 42 27.72 -17.46 19.77
N PRO A 43 27.05 -18.52 19.30
CA PRO A 43 25.73 -18.95 19.78
C PRO A 43 25.81 -19.73 21.10
N LYS A 44 25.80 -19.02 22.24
CA LYS A 44 25.71 -19.68 23.56
C LYS A 44 24.31 -20.20 23.89
N THR A 45 23.28 -19.56 23.35
CA THR A 45 21.87 -19.89 23.57
C THR A 45 21.08 -19.73 22.28
N THR A 46 19.92 -20.37 22.17
CA THR A 46 19.05 -20.23 20.98
C THR A 46 18.56 -18.78 20.75
N THR A 47 18.54 -17.94 21.78
CA THR A 47 18.27 -16.49 21.67
C THR A 47 19.21 -15.80 20.69
N TRP A 48 20.46 -16.28 20.58
CA TRP A 48 21.44 -15.74 19.64
C TRP A 48 20.97 -15.85 18.19
N ILE A 49 20.35 -16.97 17.82
CA ILE A 49 19.83 -17.21 16.48
C ILE A 49 18.73 -16.21 16.16
N TRP A 50 17.84 -15.93 17.11
CA TRP A 50 16.76 -14.98 16.91
C TRP A 50 17.25 -13.54 16.81
N ASN A 51 18.20 -13.14 17.66
CA ASN A 51 18.80 -11.81 17.61
C ASN A 51 19.60 -11.59 16.32
N LEU A 52 20.26 -12.63 15.78
CA LEU A 52 20.93 -12.58 14.48
C LEU A 52 19.99 -12.09 13.38
N HIS A 53 18.76 -12.59 13.34
CA HIS A 53 17.76 -12.17 12.35
C HIS A 53 17.13 -10.82 12.70
N ALA A 54 16.81 -10.60 13.98
CA ALA A 54 16.11 -9.40 14.44
C ALA A 54 16.95 -8.11 14.32
N ASP A 55 18.28 -8.22 14.33
CA ASP A 55 19.22 -7.09 14.33
C ASP A 55 19.97 -6.94 12.98
N ALA A 56 19.70 -7.80 11.99
CA ALA A 56 20.40 -7.83 10.70
C ALA A 56 20.28 -6.51 9.91
N HIS A 57 19.11 -5.87 9.94
CA HIS A 57 18.84 -4.59 9.28
C HIS A 57 18.74 -3.41 10.25
N ASP A 58 19.09 -3.60 11.52
CA ASP A 58 19.21 -2.51 12.49
C ASP A 58 20.59 -1.84 12.35
N PHE A 59 20.82 -1.14 11.23
CA PHE A 59 22.14 -0.64 10.85
C PHE A 59 22.76 0.32 11.87
N ASP A 60 21.95 1.14 12.54
CA ASP A 60 22.41 2.07 13.59
C ASP A 60 22.92 1.34 14.84
N SER A 61 22.47 0.12 15.09
CA SER A 61 22.99 -0.72 16.18
C SER A 61 24.36 -1.33 15.86
N GLN A 62 24.73 -1.39 14.58
CA GLN A 62 25.97 -2.02 14.10
C GLN A 62 27.17 -1.07 14.15
N THR A 63 26.93 0.22 13.91
CA THR A 63 27.96 1.27 13.80
C THR A 63 27.38 2.62 14.22
N SER A 64 28.23 3.49 14.77
CA SER A 64 27.85 4.87 15.10
C SER A 64 28.10 5.86 13.94
N SER A 65 28.67 5.38 12.83
CA SER A 65 28.94 6.21 11.66
C SER A 65 27.70 6.37 10.80
N LEU A 66 27.11 7.57 10.79
CA LEU A 66 25.97 7.90 9.92
C LEU A 66 26.31 7.74 8.44
N GLU A 67 27.56 7.98 8.04
CA GLU A 67 28.04 7.75 6.67
C GLU A 67 27.98 6.26 6.30
N GLU A 68 28.44 5.37 7.18
CA GLU A 68 28.38 3.92 6.95
C GLU A 68 26.93 3.42 6.90
N VAL A 69 26.08 3.90 7.80
CA VAL A 69 24.63 3.62 7.78
C VAL A 69 24.01 4.06 6.44
N SER A 70 24.31 5.29 6.00
CA SER A 70 23.79 5.83 4.75
C SER A 70 24.20 4.98 3.54
N ARG A 71 25.47 4.53 3.50
CA ARG A 71 25.98 3.62 2.47
C ARG A 71 25.28 2.26 2.49
N LYS A 72 25.04 1.68 3.67
CA LYS A 72 24.30 0.42 3.82
C LYS A 72 22.85 0.56 3.33
N ILE A 73 22.16 1.62 3.73
CA ILE A 73 20.80 1.94 3.29
C ILE A 73 20.74 2.05 1.77
N PHE A 74 21.64 2.82 1.16
CA PHE A 74 21.66 3.03 -0.28
C PHE A 74 21.91 1.73 -1.07
N SER A 75 22.85 0.90 -0.61
CA SER A 75 23.09 -0.42 -1.20
C SER A 75 21.89 -1.36 -1.03
N ALA A 76 21.25 -1.34 0.15
CA ALA A 76 20.05 -2.13 0.42
C ALA A 76 18.86 -1.71 -0.45
N HIS A 77 18.71 -0.41 -0.78
CA HIS A 77 17.69 0.06 -1.73
C HIS A 77 17.87 -0.56 -3.11
N PHE A 78 19.10 -0.64 -3.63
CA PHE A 78 19.37 -1.34 -4.88
C PHE A 78 19.06 -2.84 -4.80
N GLY A 79 19.39 -3.48 -3.67
CA GLY A 79 18.99 -4.87 -3.41
C GLY A 79 17.48 -5.06 -3.47
N GLN A 80 16.71 -4.17 -2.83
CA GLN A 80 15.25 -4.20 -2.86
C GLN A 80 14.70 -3.96 -4.28
N LEU A 81 15.25 -2.99 -5.03
CA LEU A 81 14.87 -2.74 -6.42
C LEU A 81 15.18 -3.94 -7.31
N SER A 82 16.30 -4.62 -7.11
CA SER A 82 16.65 -5.86 -7.83
C SER A 82 15.59 -6.94 -7.63
N VAL A 83 15.12 -7.13 -6.39
CA VAL A 83 14.03 -8.08 -6.07
C VAL A 83 12.72 -7.66 -6.72
N ILE A 84 12.38 -6.37 -6.70
CA ILE A 84 11.16 -5.86 -7.36
C ILE A 84 11.21 -6.10 -8.88
N PHE A 85 12.32 -5.79 -9.55
CA PHE A 85 12.47 -6.06 -10.99
C PHE A 85 12.42 -7.55 -11.31
N LEU A 86 13.00 -8.41 -10.46
CA LEU A 86 12.92 -9.86 -10.62
C LEU A 86 11.47 -10.36 -10.48
N TRP A 87 10.73 -9.83 -9.51
CA TRP A 87 9.31 -10.13 -9.35
C TRP A 87 8.49 -9.68 -10.57
N ILE A 88 8.66 -8.44 -11.04
CA ILE A 88 7.99 -7.92 -12.25
C ILE A 88 8.34 -8.78 -13.47
N SER A 89 9.61 -9.12 -13.65
CA SER A 89 10.09 -10.01 -14.71
C SER A 89 9.39 -11.37 -14.66
N GLY A 90 9.28 -11.96 -13.46
CA GLY A 90 8.54 -13.20 -13.24
C GLY A 90 7.06 -13.11 -13.63
N MET A 91 6.38 -11.99 -13.31
CA MET A 91 4.97 -11.81 -13.69
C MET A 91 4.77 -11.78 -15.22
N HIS A 92 5.65 -11.08 -15.94
CA HIS A 92 5.61 -11.06 -17.40
C HIS A 92 5.99 -12.40 -18.01
N PHE A 93 6.98 -13.10 -17.44
CA PHE A 93 7.38 -14.44 -17.89
C PHE A 93 6.24 -15.46 -17.75
N HIS A 94 5.53 -15.43 -16.63
CA HIS A 94 4.35 -16.25 -16.41
C HIS A 94 3.21 -15.90 -17.37
N GLY A 95 3.03 -14.62 -17.68
CA GLY A 95 2.15 -14.14 -18.75
C GLY A 95 2.52 -14.69 -20.12
N ALA A 96 3.82 -14.76 -20.44
CA ALA A 96 4.29 -15.19 -21.75
C ALA A 96 4.17 -16.71 -21.98
N TYR A 97 4.43 -17.55 -20.96
CA TYR A 97 4.53 -19.01 -21.15
C TYR A 97 3.39 -19.84 -20.56
N PHE A 98 2.71 -19.34 -19.53
CA PHE A 98 1.78 -20.14 -18.72
C PHE A 98 0.43 -19.45 -18.57
N SER A 99 0.01 -18.70 -19.60
CA SER A 99 -1.20 -17.89 -19.54
C SER A 99 -2.11 -18.09 -20.74
N ASN A 100 -3.34 -17.62 -20.61
CA ASN A 100 -4.31 -17.51 -21.69
C ASN A 100 -4.44 -16.08 -22.22
N TYR A 101 -3.39 -15.24 -22.10
CA TYR A 101 -3.46 -13.81 -22.43
C TYR A 101 -3.95 -13.55 -23.86
N SER A 102 -3.42 -14.27 -24.85
CA SER A 102 -3.83 -14.10 -26.25
C SER A 102 -5.31 -14.45 -26.47
N ALA A 103 -5.81 -15.49 -25.80
CA ALA A 103 -7.23 -15.86 -25.85
C ALA A 103 -8.09 -14.82 -25.12
N TRP A 104 -7.69 -14.41 -23.92
CA TRP A 104 -8.38 -13.37 -23.14
C TRP A 104 -8.48 -12.06 -23.91
N LEU A 105 -7.44 -11.67 -24.67
CA LEU A 105 -7.46 -10.42 -25.43
C LEU A 105 -8.53 -10.43 -26.53
N THR A 106 -8.87 -11.61 -27.07
CA THR A 106 -9.95 -11.78 -28.07
C THR A 106 -11.36 -11.76 -27.47
N ASP A 107 -11.53 -12.19 -26.21
CA ASP A 107 -12.80 -12.11 -25.48
C ASP A 107 -12.56 -11.76 -23.99
N PRO A 108 -12.30 -10.48 -23.68
CA PRO A 108 -11.97 -10.05 -22.32
C PRO A 108 -13.14 -10.13 -21.33
N VAL A 109 -14.37 -10.29 -21.85
CA VAL A 109 -15.61 -10.27 -21.07
C VAL A 109 -15.89 -11.66 -20.48
N ASN A 110 -15.76 -12.70 -21.29
CA ASN A 110 -16.14 -14.05 -20.88
C ASN A 110 -14.95 -14.91 -20.42
N ILE A 111 -13.77 -14.73 -21.01
CA ILE A 111 -12.57 -15.48 -20.63
C ILE A 111 -12.02 -14.90 -19.33
N LYS A 112 -11.67 -15.78 -18.37
CA LYS A 112 -11.06 -15.37 -17.10
C LYS A 112 -9.54 -15.33 -17.26
N GLN A 113 -8.89 -14.34 -16.67
CA GLN A 113 -7.43 -14.27 -16.69
C GLN A 113 -6.81 -15.40 -15.87
N SER A 114 -5.79 -16.05 -16.44
CA SER A 114 -5.01 -17.08 -15.77
C SER A 114 -3.57 -17.03 -16.24
N SER A 115 -2.62 -17.01 -15.31
CA SER A 115 -1.17 -16.99 -15.60
C SER A 115 -0.36 -17.94 -14.72
N GLN A 116 -1.04 -18.92 -14.11
CA GLN A 116 -0.40 -19.93 -13.28
C GLN A 116 -1.03 -21.31 -13.53
N VAL A 117 -0.21 -22.29 -13.86
CA VAL A 117 -0.61 -23.68 -14.09
C VAL A 117 0.08 -24.58 -13.07
N VAL A 118 -0.70 -25.46 -12.44
CA VAL A 118 -0.23 -26.39 -11.41
C VAL A 118 0.15 -27.72 -12.04
N TRP A 119 1.27 -28.31 -11.60
CA TRP A 119 1.71 -29.62 -12.07
C TRP A 119 0.83 -30.77 -11.55
N PRO A 120 0.53 -31.79 -12.38
CA PRO A 120 -0.27 -32.94 -12.00
C PRO A 120 0.55 -33.97 -11.22
N ILE A 121 0.51 -33.90 -9.89
CA ILE A 121 1.33 -34.78 -9.02
C ILE A 121 0.46 -35.58 -8.05
N VAL A 122 -0.39 -34.91 -7.27
CA VAL A 122 -1.15 -35.52 -6.16
C VAL A 122 -2.66 -35.25 -6.22
N GLY A 123 -3.18 -34.95 -7.42
CA GLY A 123 -4.55 -34.47 -7.59
C GLY A 123 -4.68 -32.95 -7.53
N GLN A 124 -3.58 -32.22 -7.30
CA GLN A 124 -3.57 -30.75 -7.25
C GLN A 124 -3.81 -30.09 -8.61
N GLU A 125 -3.73 -30.84 -9.71
CA GLU A 125 -4.18 -30.40 -11.04
C GLU A 125 -5.67 -30.05 -11.09
N ILE A 126 -6.48 -30.47 -10.10
CA ILE A 126 -7.85 -29.99 -9.92
C ILE A 126 -7.92 -28.46 -9.81
N LEU A 127 -6.83 -27.81 -9.36
CA LEU A 127 -6.71 -26.36 -9.27
C LEU A 127 -6.59 -25.66 -10.64
N ASN A 128 -6.27 -26.41 -11.70
CA ASN A 128 -6.32 -25.91 -13.07
C ASN A 128 -7.78 -25.90 -13.54
N GLY A 129 -8.54 -24.92 -13.06
CA GLY A 129 -9.93 -24.72 -13.45
C GLY A 129 -10.04 -24.33 -14.92
N ASP A 130 -11.17 -24.65 -15.54
CA ASP A 130 -11.50 -24.14 -16.88
C ASP A 130 -11.80 -22.65 -16.79
N VAL A 131 -10.93 -21.83 -17.38
CA VAL A 131 -11.02 -20.36 -17.38
C VAL A 131 -11.49 -19.82 -18.74
N GLY A 132 -11.86 -20.69 -19.67
CA GLY A 132 -12.19 -20.34 -21.05
C GLY A 132 -10.96 -20.17 -21.94
N GLY A 133 -11.19 -20.04 -23.25
CA GLY A 133 -10.12 -19.90 -24.24
C GLY A 133 -9.30 -21.18 -24.46
N ASN A 134 -9.89 -22.36 -24.23
CA ASN A 134 -9.21 -23.67 -24.27
C ASN A 134 -7.99 -23.77 -23.34
N PHE A 135 -8.03 -23.07 -22.20
CA PHE A 135 -6.95 -23.04 -21.23
C PHE A 135 -7.45 -23.46 -19.84
N GLN A 136 -6.62 -24.20 -19.11
CA GLN A 136 -6.88 -24.61 -17.74
C GLN A 136 -5.76 -24.11 -16.84
N GLY A 137 -6.12 -23.45 -15.74
CA GLY A 137 -5.16 -22.86 -14.81
C GLY A 137 -5.82 -22.22 -13.60
N ILE A 138 -5.02 -21.60 -12.75
CA ILE A 138 -5.53 -20.82 -11.61
C ILE A 138 -5.95 -19.45 -12.13
N GLN A 139 -7.23 -19.11 -11.94
CA GLN A 139 -7.72 -17.76 -12.20
C GLN A 139 -6.98 -16.74 -11.32
N THR A 140 -6.27 -15.81 -11.95
CA THR A 140 -5.54 -14.74 -11.28
C THR A 140 -6.43 -13.52 -11.05
N THR A 141 -6.11 -12.72 -10.02
CA THR A 141 -6.91 -11.54 -9.62
C THR A 141 -6.05 -10.30 -9.39
N SER A 142 -4.86 -10.28 -9.99
CA SER A 142 -3.85 -9.23 -9.84
C SER A 142 -3.99 -8.10 -10.87
N GLY A 143 -4.80 -8.29 -11.92
CA GLY A 143 -5.08 -7.24 -12.91
C GLY A 143 -3.99 -7.04 -13.98
N TRP A 144 -3.03 -7.97 -14.10
CA TRP A 144 -1.94 -7.86 -15.08
C TRP A 144 -2.46 -7.88 -16.53
N PHE A 145 -3.47 -8.67 -16.84
CA PHE A 145 -4.02 -8.77 -18.20
C PHE A 145 -4.62 -7.43 -18.67
N GLN A 146 -5.41 -6.79 -17.81
CA GLN A 146 -6.01 -5.49 -18.08
C GLN A 146 -4.94 -4.40 -18.20
N MET A 147 -3.88 -4.47 -17.40
CA MET A 147 -2.75 -3.55 -17.49
C MET A 147 -1.99 -3.73 -18.82
N TRP A 148 -1.62 -4.96 -19.19
CA TRP A 148 -0.93 -5.24 -20.46
C TRP A 148 -1.73 -4.80 -21.69
N ARG A 149 -3.05 -5.02 -21.69
CA ARG A 149 -3.93 -4.48 -22.74
C ARG A 149 -3.86 -2.96 -22.79
N ALA A 150 -3.95 -2.29 -21.64
CA ALA A 150 -3.85 -0.83 -21.56
C ALA A 150 -2.50 -0.29 -22.04
N GLU A 151 -1.44 -1.07 -21.97
CA GLU A 151 -0.09 -0.72 -22.46
C GLU A 151 0.06 -0.92 -23.97
N GLY A 152 -0.87 -1.64 -24.61
CA GLY A 152 -0.82 -1.97 -26.04
C GLY A 152 -0.09 -3.28 -26.35
N ILE A 153 0.07 -4.18 -25.37
CA ILE A 153 0.69 -5.50 -25.58
C ILE A 153 -0.34 -6.42 -26.23
N THR A 154 -0.03 -6.98 -27.40
CA THR A 154 -0.96 -7.83 -28.16
C THR A 154 -0.49 -9.28 -28.29
N SER A 155 0.75 -9.59 -27.90
CA SER A 155 1.31 -10.94 -28.03
C SER A 155 2.15 -11.38 -26.82
N GLU A 156 2.20 -12.70 -26.59
CA GLU A 156 3.06 -13.31 -25.57
C GLU A 156 4.57 -13.12 -25.86
N VAL A 157 4.94 -12.90 -27.13
CA VAL A 157 6.32 -12.62 -27.53
C VAL A 157 6.80 -11.28 -26.95
N GLU A 158 5.94 -10.27 -26.92
CA GLU A 158 6.26 -8.99 -26.28
C GLU A 158 6.46 -9.15 -24.77
N LEU A 159 5.57 -9.90 -24.11
CA LEU A 159 5.71 -10.22 -22.68
C LEU A 159 7.03 -10.94 -22.37
N TYR A 160 7.47 -11.85 -23.25
CA TYR A 160 8.76 -12.50 -23.11
C TYR A 160 9.93 -11.51 -23.14
N TRP A 161 9.96 -10.59 -24.11
CA TRP A 161 11.01 -9.58 -24.21
C TRP A 161 10.99 -8.60 -23.03
N ILE A 162 9.80 -8.22 -22.54
CA ILE A 162 9.65 -7.41 -21.34
C ILE A 162 10.21 -8.15 -20.12
N ALA A 163 9.93 -9.45 -19.99
CA ALA A 163 10.47 -10.27 -18.91
C ALA A 163 12.00 -10.30 -18.93
N ILE A 164 12.63 -10.49 -20.10
CA ILE A 164 14.10 -10.45 -20.26
C ILE A 164 14.65 -9.06 -19.91
N GLY A 165 13.99 -7.98 -20.33
CA GLY A 165 14.36 -6.62 -19.97
C GLY A 165 14.32 -6.37 -18.45
N GLY A 166 13.25 -6.82 -17.78
CA GLY A 166 13.12 -6.75 -16.33
C GLY A 166 14.21 -7.55 -15.60
N LEU A 167 14.59 -8.73 -16.12
CA LEU A 167 15.66 -9.54 -15.55
C LEU A 167 17.03 -8.86 -15.70
N ALA A 168 17.31 -8.28 -16.86
CA ALA A 168 18.53 -7.50 -17.09
C ALA A 168 18.60 -6.29 -16.13
N MET A 169 17.49 -5.58 -15.94
CA MET A 169 17.40 -4.47 -14.97
C MET A 169 17.62 -4.95 -13.52
N SER A 170 17.09 -6.11 -13.15
CA SER A 170 17.35 -6.73 -11.84
C SER A 170 18.86 -6.96 -11.60
N ALA A 171 19.57 -7.47 -12.61
CA ALA A 171 21.01 -7.68 -12.55
C ALA A 171 21.79 -6.35 -12.46
N ILE A 172 21.38 -5.33 -13.22
CA ILE A 172 21.99 -3.98 -13.17
C ILE A 172 21.81 -3.38 -11.77
N MET A 173 20.62 -3.48 -11.16
CA MET A 173 20.38 -2.97 -9.81
C MET A 173 21.24 -3.69 -8.77
N LEU A 174 21.35 -5.02 -8.86
CA LEU A 174 22.22 -5.79 -7.97
C LEU A 174 23.68 -5.34 -8.08
N PHE A 175 24.18 -5.16 -9.31
CA PHE A 175 25.53 -4.65 -9.57
C PHE A 175 25.72 -3.23 -9.02
N ALA A 176 24.77 -2.33 -9.23
CA ALA A 176 24.82 -0.96 -8.71
C ALA A 176 24.88 -0.93 -7.17
N GLY A 177 24.11 -1.79 -6.50
CA GLY A 177 24.15 -1.95 -5.04
C GLY A 177 25.52 -2.39 -4.52
N TRP A 178 26.15 -3.38 -5.17
CA TRP A 178 27.52 -3.79 -4.87
C TRP A 178 28.53 -2.68 -5.16
N PHE A 179 28.42 -2.03 -6.32
CA PHE A 179 29.34 -0.99 -6.78
C PHE A 179 29.34 0.22 -5.83
N HIS A 180 28.17 0.72 -5.44
CA HIS A 180 28.03 1.88 -4.56
C HIS A 180 28.23 1.59 -3.06
N TYR A 181 28.57 0.35 -2.70
CA TYR A 181 28.99 -0.01 -1.34
C TYR A 181 30.48 -0.36 -1.28
N HIS A 182 30.95 -1.19 -2.21
CA HIS A 182 32.32 -1.70 -2.21
C HIS A 182 33.29 -0.82 -3.01
N LYS A 183 32.89 -0.32 -4.19
CA LYS A 183 33.80 0.31 -5.16
C LYS A 183 33.78 1.83 -5.18
N ALA A 184 32.60 2.44 -5.13
CA ALA A 184 32.40 3.89 -5.19
C ALA A 184 31.34 4.31 -4.17
N ALA A 185 31.71 4.22 -2.88
CA ALA A 185 30.81 4.49 -1.78
C ALA A 185 30.62 6.01 -1.59
N PRO A 186 29.40 6.56 -1.74
CA PRO A 186 29.18 8.00 -1.57
C PRO A 186 29.52 8.47 -0.14
N LYS A 187 30.00 9.71 -0.03
CA LYS A 187 30.23 10.40 1.24
C LYS A 187 28.92 10.95 1.81
N LEU A 188 28.91 11.27 3.11
CA LEU A 188 27.70 11.72 3.81
C LEU A 188 27.11 13.00 3.21
N GLU A 189 27.96 13.93 2.78
CA GLU A 189 27.56 15.21 2.18
C GLU A 189 26.73 15.02 0.91
N TRP A 190 26.94 13.93 0.17
CA TRP A 190 26.14 13.59 -1.00
C TRP A 190 24.71 13.18 -0.59
N PHE A 191 24.58 12.34 0.44
CA PHE A 191 23.28 11.92 0.98
C PHE A 191 22.49 13.08 1.60
N GLN A 192 23.18 14.03 2.23
CA GLN A 192 22.58 15.18 2.89
C GLN A 192 22.17 16.31 1.92
N ASN A 193 22.40 16.14 0.61
CA ASN A 193 22.03 17.13 -0.39
C ASN A 193 20.53 17.05 -0.75
N ALA A 194 19.68 17.47 0.20
CA ALA A 194 18.24 17.38 0.09
C ALA A 194 17.69 18.21 -1.08
N GLU A 195 18.23 19.42 -1.34
CA GLU A 195 17.79 20.24 -2.47
C GLU A 195 18.05 19.56 -3.82
N SER A 196 19.27 19.01 -4.03
CA SER A 196 19.57 18.29 -5.27
C SER A 196 18.71 17.04 -5.40
N MET A 197 18.59 16.25 -4.32
CA MET A 197 17.76 15.04 -4.33
C MET A 197 16.31 15.35 -4.70
N MET A 198 15.72 16.39 -4.10
CA MET A 198 14.33 16.77 -4.38
C MET A 198 14.15 17.29 -5.81
N ASN A 199 15.06 18.14 -6.30
CA ASN A 199 15.01 18.60 -7.69
C ASN A 199 15.07 17.42 -8.68
N HIS A 200 15.97 16.47 -8.47
CA HIS A 200 16.13 15.30 -9.36
C HIS A 200 14.98 14.30 -9.22
N HIS A 201 14.40 14.12 -8.04
CA HIS A 201 13.25 13.24 -7.87
C HIS A 201 11.97 13.87 -8.45
N LEU A 202 11.74 15.16 -8.25
CA LEU A 202 10.59 15.85 -8.83
C LEU A 202 10.72 15.95 -10.35
N ALA A 203 11.76 16.61 -10.88
CA ALA A 203 11.86 16.81 -12.32
C ALA A 203 12.29 15.55 -13.07
N GLY A 204 13.27 14.82 -12.54
CA GLY A 204 13.80 13.62 -13.19
C GLY A 204 12.89 12.40 -12.99
N LEU A 205 12.81 11.87 -11.77
CA LEU A 205 12.11 10.61 -11.51
C LEU A 205 10.60 10.72 -11.80
N LEU A 206 9.91 11.72 -11.25
CA LEU A 206 8.46 11.89 -11.44
C LEU A 206 8.14 12.57 -12.76
N GLY A 207 8.81 13.69 -13.06
CA GLY A 207 8.55 14.51 -14.24
C GLY A 207 8.86 13.80 -15.56
N LEU A 208 10.10 13.35 -15.76
CA LEU A 208 10.47 12.59 -16.97
C LEU A 208 9.80 11.21 -17.00
N GLY A 209 9.51 10.61 -15.85
CA GLY A 209 8.74 9.37 -15.78
C GLY A 209 7.31 9.54 -16.30
N CYS A 210 6.60 10.59 -15.88
CA CYS A 210 5.27 10.91 -16.41
C CYS A 210 5.33 11.29 -17.89
N LEU A 211 6.37 12.03 -18.32
CA LEU A 211 6.53 12.45 -19.70
C LEU A 211 6.76 11.26 -20.64
N SER A 212 7.65 10.34 -20.26
CA SER A 212 7.93 9.14 -21.05
C SER A 212 6.73 8.21 -21.11
N TRP A 213 6.00 8.07 -19.99
CA TRP A 213 4.76 7.29 -19.97
C TRP A 213 3.66 7.89 -20.84
N SER A 214 3.45 9.21 -20.79
CA SER A 214 2.53 9.90 -21.70
C SER A 214 2.93 9.67 -23.16
N GLY A 215 4.22 9.75 -23.47
CA GLY A 215 4.75 9.42 -24.80
C GLY A 215 4.43 7.99 -25.25
N HIS A 216 4.66 6.99 -24.38
CA HIS A 216 4.26 5.61 -24.64
C HIS A 216 2.76 5.48 -24.88
N GLN A 217 1.95 6.14 -24.04
CA GLN A 217 0.50 6.11 -24.18
C GLN A 217 0.04 6.68 -25.52
N ILE A 218 0.54 7.86 -25.91
CA ILE A 218 0.17 8.55 -27.15
C ILE A 218 0.55 7.73 -28.39
N HIS A 219 1.75 7.16 -28.39
CA HIS A 219 2.34 6.58 -29.60
C HIS A 219 2.16 5.06 -29.74
N VAL A 220 1.86 4.34 -28.65
CA VAL A 220 1.72 2.89 -28.64
C VAL A 220 0.35 2.48 -28.10
N ALA A 221 0.03 2.85 -26.85
CA ALA A 221 -1.19 2.35 -26.21
C ALA A 221 -2.47 2.82 -26.89
N LEU A 222 -2.57 4.12 -27.21
CA LEU A 222 -3.74 4.75 -27.82
C LEU A 222 -4.11 4.18 -29.19
N PRO A 223 -3.21 4.05 -30.17
CA PRO A 223 -3.59 3.49 -31.47
C PRO A 223 -4.02 2.03 -31.36
N ILE A 224 -3.32 1.21 -30.57
CA ILE A 224 -3.63 -0.21 -30.39
C ILE A 224 -4.97 -0.40 -29.68
N ASN A 225 -5.20 0.28 -28.56
CA ASN A 225 -6.47 0.17 -27.83
C ASN A 225 -7.64 0.72 -28.64
N LYS A 226 -7.45 1.75 -29.47
CA LYS A 226 -8.51 2.23 -30.36
C LYS A 226 -8.95 1.17 -31.38
N LEU A 227 -8.01 0.36 -31.88
CA LEU A 227 -8.31 -0.75 -32.78
C LEU A 227 -8.92 -1.95 -32.03
N LEU A 228 -8.38 -2.30 -30.86
CA LEU A 228 -8.94 -3.37 -30.01
C LEU A 228 -10.38 -3.05 -29.58
N ASP A 229 -10.66 -1.80 -29.21
CA ASP A 229 -12.00 -1.35 -28.83
C ASP A 229 -12.95 -1.26 -30.04
N ALA A 230 -12.41 -1.16 -31.26
CA ALA A 230 -13.16 -1.25 -32.51
C ALA A 230 -13.41 -2.70 -32.96
N GLY A 231 -12.95 -3.70 -32.19
CA GLY A 231 -13.15 -5.13 -32.48
C GLY A 231 -12.16 -5.73 -33.47
N VAL A 232 -11.04 -5.04 -33.77
CA VAL A 232 -9.97 -5.58 -34.62
C VAL A 232 -9.24 -6.67 -33.85
N ALA A 233 -9.02 -7.82 -34.49
CA ALA A 233 -8.33 -8.94 -33.85
C ALA A 233 -6.88 -8.56 -33.52
N PRO A 234 -6.33 -8.97 -32.36
CA PRO A 234 -4.97 -8.60 -31.95
C PRO A 234 -3.88 -8.94 -32.97
N GLN A 235 -4.06 -10.01 -33.74
CA GLN A 235 -3.12 -10.47 -34.78
C GLN A 235 -3.16 -9.61 -36.06
N GLU A 236 -4.24 -8.84 -36.27
CA GLU A 236 -4.41 -7.95 -37.42
C GLU A 236 -3.97 -6.52 -37.13
N ILE A 237 -3.74 -6.18 -35.84
CA ILE A 237 -3.30 -4.86 -35.43
C ILE A 237 -1.82 -4.67 -35.82
N PRO A 238 -1.47 -3.57 -36.52
CA PRO A 238 -0.08 -3.22 -36.79
C PRO A 238 0.77 -3.25 -35.52
N LEU A 239 1.99 -3.75 -35.62
CA LEU A 239 2.88 -3.78 -34.46
C LEU A 239 3.21 -2.36 -33.99
N PRO A 240 3.52 -2.14 -32.69
CA PRO A 240 3.79 -0.80 -32.14
C PRO A 240 4.76 0.06 -32.96
N HIS A 241 5.82 -0.55 -33.51
CA HIS A 241 6.82 0.16 -34.30
C HIS A 241 6.30 0.64 -35.67
N GLU A 242 5.26 0.02 -36.21
CA GLU A 242 4.64 0.45 -37.46
C GLU A 242 3.90 1.78 -37.27
N PHE A 243 3.22 1.98 -36.13
CA PHE A 243 2.61 3.27 -35.78
C PHE A 243 3.64 4.39 -35.56
N LEU A 244 4.84 4.05 -35.06
CA LEU A 244 5.93 5.01 -34.85
C LEU A 244 6.55 5.48 -36.16
N ILE A 245 6.71 4.57 -37.13
CA ILE A 245 7.39 4.86 -38.40
C ILE A 245 6.40 5.41 -39.44
N ASN A 246 5.18 4.88 -39.47
CA ASN A 246 4.18 5.23 -40.46
C ASN A 246 3.16 6.22 -39.91
N ARG A 247 3.44 7.50 -40.15
CA ARG A 247 2.55 8.62 -39.78
C ARG A 247 1.15 8.50 -40.37
N GLU A 248 1.00 7.87 -41.53
CA GLU A 248 -0.30 7.70 -42.19
C GLU A 248 -1.23 6.84 -41.31
N LEU A 249 -0.73 5.73 -40.75
CA LEU A 249 -1.49 4.87 -39.84
C LEU A 249 -2.00 5.65 -38.62
N MET A 250 -1.13 6.48 -38.03
CA MET A 250 -1.53 7.34 -36.91
C MET A 250 -2.56 8.39 -37.33
N SER A 251 -2.40 9.02 -38.49
CA SER A 251 -3.30 10.06 -38.96
C SER A 251 -4.71 9.56 -39.33
N GLN A 252 -4.83 8.28 -39.71
CA GLN A 252 -6.13 7.63 -39.94
C GLN A 252 -6.91 7.47 -38.62
N LEU A 253 -6.22 7.20 -37.52
CA LEU A 253 -6.82 7.09 -36.19
C LEU A 253 -7.02 8.46 -35.53
N TYR A 254 -6.04 9.34 -35.66
CA TYR A 254 -5.98 10.65 -35.00
C TYR A 254 -5.58 11.70 -36.04
N PRO A 255 -6.54 12.33 -36.74
CA PRO A 255 -6.28 13.25 -37.85
C PRO A 255 -5.30 14.39 -37.54
N SER A 256 -5.17 14.80 -36.28
CA SER A 256 -4.23 15.86 -35.87
C SER A 256 -2.76 15.50 -36.14
N PHE A 257 -2.42 14.21 -36.19
CA PHE A 257 -1.08 13.75 -36.53
C PHE A 257 -0.64 14.23 -37.92
N SER A 258 -1.56 14.49 -38.85
CA SER A 258 -1.26 15.07 -40.17
C SER A 258 -0.71 16.51 -40.12
N LYS A 259 -0.94 17.25 -39.02
CA LYS A 259 -0.37 18.60 -38.77
C LYS A 259 1.04 18.55 -38.20
N GLY A 260 1.41 17.45 -37.55
CA GLY A 260 2.75 17.21 -37.03
C GLY A 260 3.01 18.02 -35.75
N LEU A 261 4.26 18.43 -35.53
CA LEU A 261 4.67 19.13 -34.31
C LEU A 261 4.54 20.66 -34.40
N ALA A 262 4.11 21.22 -35.54
CA ALA A 262 3.95 22.66 -35.69
C ALA A 262 2.97 23.28 -34.66
N PRO A 263 1.80 22.66 -34.34
CA PRO A 263 0.92 23.18 -33.30
C PRO A 263 1.56 23.24 -31.90
N PHE A 264 2.41 22.28 -31.55
CA PHE A 264 3.13 22.26 -30.27
C PHE A 264 4.04 23.50 -30.11
N PHE A 265 4.90 23.77 -31.10
CA PHE A 265 5.86 24.88 -31.05
C PHE A 265 5.23 26.26 -31.28
N SER A 266 4.05 26.32 -31.91
CA SER A 266 3.33 27.57 -32.17
C SER A 266 2.29 27.92 -31.10
N GLY A 267 2.06 27.05 -30.11
CA GLY A 267 1.08 27.26 -29.04
C GLY A 267 -0.38 26.98 -29.43
N HIS A 268 -0.64 26.45 -30.62
CA HIS A 268 -1.99 26.07 -31.08
C HIS A 268 -2.39 24.68 -30.58
N TRP A 269 -2.31 24.44 -29.27
CA TRP A 269 -2.46 23.10 -28.67
C TRP A 269 -3.86 22.50 -28.77
N GLY A 270 -4.89 23.31 -29.06
CA GLY A 270 -6.24 22.82 -29.32
C GLY A 270 -6.33 21.83 -30.49
N GLU A 271 -5.33 21.80 -31.37
CA GLU A 271 -5.25 20.85 -32.48
C GLU A 271 -5.04 19.39 -32.05
N TYR A 272 -4.56 19.13 -30.83
CA TYR A 272 -4.27 17.79 -30.32
C TYR A 272 -5.45 17.16 -29.54
N SER A 273 -6.66 17.71 -29.67
CA SER A 273 -7.83 17.30 -28.89
C SER A 273 -8.39 15.91 -29.21
N ASP A 274 -7.87 15.23 -30.23
CA ASP A 274 -8.28 13.88 -30.64
C ASP A 274 -7.59 12.76 -29.85
N PHE A 275 -6.36 12.99 -29.38
CA PHE A 275 -5.62 12.05 -28.54
C PHE A 275 -5.30 12.58 -27.13
N LEU A 276 -5.36 13.89 -26.89
CA LEU A 276 -5.31 14.50 -25.56
C LEU A 276 -6.69 15.04 -25.19
N THR A 277 -7.52 14.18 -24.63
CA THR A 277 -8.92 14.50 -24.33
C THR A 277 -9.10 14.96 -22.88
N PHE A 278 -10.29 15.47 -22.58
CA PHE A 278 -10.75 15.76 -21.22
C PHE A 278 -12.21 15.33 -21.08
N LYS A 279 -12.52 14.11 -21.51
CA LYS A 279 -13.91 13.61 -21.57
C LYS A 279 -14.48 13.43 -20.16
N GLY A 280 -13.71 12.83 -19.26
CA GLY A 280 -14.21 12.37 -17.98
C GLY A 280 -15.11 11.14 -18.13
N GLY A 281 -15.46 10.52 -17.01
CA GLY A 281 -16.23 9.27 -16.99
C GLY A 281 -15.41 8.05 -17.46
N LEU A 282 -16.11 7.08 -18.05
CA LEU A 282 -15.58 5.78 -18.45
C LEU A 282 -15.83 5.56 -19.95
N ASN A 283 -14.94 4.82 -20.60
CA ASN A 283 -15.15 4.31 -21.95
C ASN A 283 -16.26 3.24 -21.90
N PRO A 284 -17.40 3.44 -22.58
CA PRO A 284 -18.54 2.52 -22.52
C PRO A 284 -18.25 1.14 -23.12
N VAL A 285 -17.20 1.00 -23.95
CA VAL A 285 -16.81 -0.29 -24.53
C VAL A 285 -16.06 -1.16 -23.52
N THR A 286 -15.24 -0.55 -22.67
CA THR A 286 -14.30 -1.26 -21.80
C THR A 286 -14.60 -1.12 -20.32
N GLY A 287 -15.40 -0.14 -19.91
CA GLY A 287 -15.68 0.17 -18.51
C GLY A 287 -14.49 0.78 -17.75
N GLY A 288 -13.36 1.01 -18.43
CA GLY A 288 -12.19 1.70 -17.88
C GLY A 288 -12.21 3.20 -18.18
N LEU A 289 -11.29 3.96 -17.61
CA LEU A 289 -11.06 5.36 -17.97
C LEU A 289 -10.64 5.50 -19.45
N TRP A 290 -10.93 6.65 -20.06
CA TRP A 290 -10.43 6.97 -21.40
C TRP A 290 -8.90 7.05 -21.39
N LEU A 291 -8.22 6.19 -22.13
CA LEU A 291 -6.75 6.20 -22.19
C LEU A 291 -6.19 7.55 -22.69
N SER A 292 -6.95 8.29 -23.49
CA SER A 292 -6.59 9.64 -23.96
C SER A 292 -6.67 10.69 -22.85
N ASP A 293 -7.58 10.52 -21.88
CA ASP A 293 -7.61 11.33 -20.66
C ASP A 293 -6.43 10.97 -19.75
N ILE A 294 -6.05 9.68 -19.67
CA ILE A 294 -4.88 9.24 -18.89
C ILE A 294 -3.57 9.79 -19.52
N ALA A 295 -3.45 9.77 -20.85
CA ALA A 295 -2.29 10.34 -21.55
C ALA A 295 -2.15 11.84 -21.28
N HIS A 296 -3.27 12.58 -21.32
CA HIS A 296 -3.33 13.99 -20.98
C HIS A 296 -3.01 14.25 -19.50
N HIS A 297 -3.51 13.40 -18.60
CA HIS A 297 -3.19 13.45 -17.18
C HIS A 297 -1.68 13.34 -16.90
N HIS A 298 -1.02 12.33 -17.49
CA HIS A 298 0.43 12.16 -17.32
C HIS A 298 1.22 13.31 -17.94
N LEU A 299 0.79 13.85 -19.08
CA LEU A 299 1.42 15.03 -19.67
C LEU A 299 1.32 16.24 -18.74
N ALA A 300 0.15 16.49 -18.15
CA ALA A 300 -0.05 17.58 -17.20
C ALA A 300 0.79 17.42 -15.93
N LEU A 301 0.86 16.20 -15.37
CA LEU A 301 1.72 15.89 -14.22
C LEU A 301 3.20 16.02 -14.56
N ALA A 302 3.63 15.61 -15.75
CA ALA A 302 5.00 15.78 -16.21
C ALA A 302 5.42 17.24 -16.17
N VAL A 303 4.59 18.13 -16.73
CA VAL A 303 4.83 19.58 -16.69
C VAL A 303 4.89 20.06 -15.22
N LEU A 304 3.91 19.70 -14.40
CA LEU A 304 3.86 20.11 -13.00
C LEU A 304 5.14 19.72 -12.23
N PHE A 305 5.57 18.46 -12.35
CA PHE A 305 6.72 17.94 -11.63
C PHE A 305 8.06 18.45 -12.17
N ILE A 306 8.19 18.64 -13.48
CA ILE A 306 9.38 19.27 -14.08
C ILE A 306 9.53 20.69 -13.55
N PHE A 307 8.48 21.50 -13.55
CA PHE A 307 8.54 22.86 -12.99
C PHE A 307 8.81 22.85 -11.48
N ALA A 308 8.16 21.96 -10.72
CA ALA A 308 8.39 21.82 -9.28
C ALA A 308 9.85 21.44 -8.95
N GLY A 309 10.49 20.59 -9.76
CA GLY A 309 11.89 20.20 -9.58
C GLY A 309 12.93 21.27 -9.91
N HIS A 310 12.52 22.50 -10.26
CA HIS A 310 13.40 23.66 -10.42
C HIS A 310 13.24 24.69 -9.27
N MET A 311 12.54 24.34 -8.20
CA MET A 311 12.28 25.24 -7.07
C MET A 311 13.50 25.44 -6.16
N TYR A 312 14.31 24.40 -5.91
CA TYR A 312 15.33 24.43 -4.86
C TYR A 312 16.71 24.84 -5.37
N ARG A 313 17.43 25.61 -4.54
CA ARG A 313 18.73 26.19 -4.87
C ARG A 313 19.81 25.12 -4.96
N THR A 314 20.57 25.13 -6.04
CA THR A 314 21.76 24.28 -6.23
C THR A 314 22.98 25.17 -6.55
N ASN A 315 23.83 24.80 -7.51
CA ASN A 315 25.13 25.45 -7.75
C ASN A 315 25.05 26.83 -8.42
N TRP A 316 23.89 27.18 -9.01
CA TRP A 316 23.73 28.38 -9.84
C TRP A 316 23.12 29.58 -9.09
N GLY A 317 22.97 29.49 -7.77
CA GLY A 317 22.49 30.59 -6.92
C GLY A 317 20.98 30.89 -7.00
N ILE A 318 20.28 30.45 -8.04
CA ILE A 318 18.82 30.58 -8.19
C ILE A 318 18.06 29.48 -7.43
N GLY A 319 16.85 29.79 -6.96
CA GLY A 319 15.99 28.87 -6.20
C GLY A 319 16.02 29.10 -4.69
N HIS A 320 15.26 28.29 -3.96
CA HIS A 320 15.10 28.38 -2.51
C HIS A 320 15.97 27.38 -1.74
N SER A 321 16.53 27.78 -0.59
CA SER A 321 17.02 26.79 0.38
C SER A 321 15.87 26.29 1.24
N MET A 322 15.76 24.97 1.43
CA MET A 322 14.70 24.39 2.27
C MET A 322 14.80 24.87 3.72
N LYS A 323 16.04 25.02 4.22
CA LYS A 323 16.29 25.56 5.57
C LYS A 323 15.77 26.98 5.72
N GLU A 324 16.08 27.87 4.77
CA GLU A 324 15.61 29.26 4.77
C GLU A 324 14.07 29.32 4.77
N ILE A 325 13.41 28.48 3.97
CA ILE A 325 11.94 28.38 3.96
C ILE A 325 11.44 27.98 5.35
N LEU A 326 11.93 26.88 5.92
CA LEU A 326 11.44 26.37 7.21
C LEU A 326 11.62 27.41 8.33
N GLU A 327 12.80 28.01 8.46
CA GLU A 327 13.09 29.00 9.52
C GLU A 327 12.28 30.29 9.37
N ALA A 328 11.88 30.67 8.15
CA ALA A 328 10.99 31.80 7.92
C ALA A 328 9.55 31.55 8.41
N HIS A 329 9.10 30.28 8.48
CA HIS A 329 7.74 29.91 8.88
C HIS A 329 7.64 29.71 10.40
N LYS A 330 7.43 30.81 11.13
CA LYS A 330 7.15 30.83 12.57
C LYS A 330 5.99 31.78 12.88
N GLY A 331 5.26 31.51 13.95
CA GLY A 331 4.08 32.27 14.35
C GLY A 331 4.02 32.54 15.85
N PRO A 332 3.11 33.41 16.30
CA PRO A 332 3.04 33.84 17.71
C PRO A 332 2.74 32.68 18.68
N PHE A 333 2.08 31.62 18.23
CA PHE A 333 1.72 30.46 19.05
C PHE A 333 2.71 29.30 18.99
N THR A 334 3.60 29.29 17.98
CA THR A 334 4.42 28.13 17.62
C THR A 334 5.89 28.26 18.01
N GLY A 335 6.24 29.30 18.77
CA GLY A 335 7.61 29.50 19.27
C GLY A 335 8.60 29.73 18.12
N GLU A 336 9.66 28.93 18.07
CA GLU A 336 10.67 28.99 16.99
C GLU A 336 10.20 28.32 15.68
N GLY A 337 8.93 27.91 15.59
CA GLY A 337 8.34 27.36 14.36
C GLY A 337 9.04 26.08 13.92
N HIS A 338 9.44 26.04 12.64
CA HIS A 338 10.06 24.86 12.01
C HIS A 338 11.59 24.80 12.14
N LYS A 339 12.20 25.66 12.97
CA LYS A 339 13.65 25.65 13.22
C LYS A 339 14.11 24.27 13.72
N GLY A 340 15.23 23.79 13.18
CA GLY A 340 15.80 22.48 13.52
C GLY A 340 15.23 21.29 12.73
N LEU A 341 14.11 21.45 12.01
CA LEU A 341 13.52 20.36 11.23
C LEU A 341 14.38 19.98 10.02
N TYR A 342 15.05 20.94 9.38
CA TYR A 342 15.98 20.66 8.29
C TYR A 342 17.14 19.77 8.76
N GLU A 343 17.70 20.08 9.93
CA GLU A 343 18.77 19.29 10.54
C GLU A 343 18.27 17.90 10.92
N ILE A 344 17.06 17.76 11.48
CA ILE A 344 16.48 16.44 11.78
C ILE A 344 16.39 15.59 10.51
N LEU A 345 15.83 16.14 9.43
CA LEU A 345 15.58 15.42 8.19
C LEU A 345 16.84 15.13 7.36
N THR A 346 17.96 15.79 7.66
CA THR A 346 19.27 15.51 7.04
C THR A 346 20.19 14.68 7.93
N THR A 347 19.86 14.46 9.21
CA THR A 347 20.68 13.67 10.14
C THR A 347 20.04 12.37 10.64
N SER A 348 18.71 12.22 10.52
CA SER A 348 17.99 11.01 10.93
C SER A 348 17.29 10.34 9.74
N TRP A 349 17.78 9.16 9.36
CA TRP A 349 17.09 8.28 8.41
C TRP A 349 15.75 7.78 8.94
N HIS A 350 15.62 7.59 10.27
CA HIS A 350 14.36 7.20 10.88
C HIS A 350 13.30 8.30 10.79
N ALA A 351 13.67 9.58 10.93
CA ALA A 351 12.73 10.69 10.73
C ALA A 351 12.21 10.74 9.29
N GLN A 352 13.10 10.59 8.30
CA GLN A 352 12.72 10.50 6.89
C GLN A 352 11.81 9.29 6.62
N LEU A 353 12.21 8.10 7.08
CA LEU A 353 11.44 6.87 6.87
C LEU A 353 10.06 6.93 7.54
N ALA A 354 9.95 7.59 8.70
CA ALA A 354 8.67 7.81 9.38
C ALA A 354 7.69 8.61 8.52
N ILE A 355 8.14 9.73 7.96
CA ILE A 355 7.32 10.58 7.08
C ILE A 355 6.98 9.84 5.79
N ASN A 356 7.98 9.24 5.15
CA ASN A 356 7.81 8.57 3.86
C ASN A 356 6.83 7.39 3.97
N LEU A 357 6.91 6.58 5.03
CA LEU A 357 5.96 5.48 5.25
C LEU A 357 4.55 5.97 5.59
N ALA A 358 4.42 7.05 6.38
CA ALA A 358 3.11 7.64 6.67
C ALA A 358 2.43 8.15 5.38
N MET A 359 3.18 8.82 4.51
CA MET A 359 2.68 9.34 3.24
C MET A 359 2.44 8.22 2.22
N MET A 360 3.37 7.27 2.06
CA MET A 360 3.23 6.16 1.11
C MET A 360 2.09 5.22 1.51
N GLY A 361 1.92 4.97 2.81
CA GLY A 361 0.81 4.17 3.31
C GLY A 361 -0.55 4.83 3.08
N SER A 362 -0.63 6.14 3.34
CA SER A 362 -1.83 6.94 3.04
C SER A 362 -2.12 6.99 1.53
N LEU A 363 -1.08 7.14 0.71
CA LEU A 363 -1.20 7.11 -0.75
C LEU A 363 -1.70 5.75 -1.24
N SER A 364 -1.20 4.63 -0.69
CA SER A 364 -1.68 3.28 -1.05
C SER A 364 -3.18 3.12 -0.76
N ILE A 365 -3.67 3.61 0.39
CA ILE A 365 -5.11 3.65 0.72
C ILE A 365 -5.88 4.53 -0.28
N ILE A 366 -5.34 5.70 -0.65
CA ILE A 366 -5.95 6.58 -1.66
C ILE A 366 -6.03 5.88 -3.02
N VAL A 367 -4.98 5.18 -3.43
CA VAL A 367 -4.97 4.39 -4.67
C VAL A 367 -6.07 3.33 -4.63
N ALA A 368 -6.27 2.62 -3.51
CA ALA A 368 -7.37 1.68 -3.36
C ALA A 368 -8.73 2.36 -3.61
N HIS A 369 -8.99 3.49 -2.95
CA HIS A 369 -10.24 4.24 -3.09
C HIS A 369 -10.44 4.84 -4.50
N HIS A 370 -9.38 5.27 -5.16
CA HIS A 370 -9.46 5.84 -6.50
C HIS A 370 -9.68 4.76 -7.56
N MET A 371 -8.94 3.65 -7.50
CA MET A 371 -8.97 2.62 -8.55
C MET A 371 -10.32 1.90 -8.64
N TYR A 372 -11.05 1.70 -7.53
CA TYR A 372 -12.34 1.02 -7.62
C TYR A 372 -13.43 1.92 -8.22
N ALA A 373 -13.43 3.21 -7.87
CA ALA A 373 -14.46 4.16 -8.30
C ALA A 373 -14.13 4.81 -9.66
N MET A 374 -12.86 4.78 -10.08
CA MET A 374 -12.38 5.24 -11.38
C MET A 374 -11.50 4.15 -12.01
N PRO A 375 -12.08 3.01 -12.46
CA PRO A 375 -11.33 1.87 -12.98
C PRO A 375 -10.37 2.30 -14.11
N PRO A 376 -9.04 2.28 -13.92
CA PRO A 376 -8.13 2.92 -14.88
C PRO A 376 -7.80 2.04 -16.09
N TYR A 377 -8.11 0.74 -16.03
CA TYR A 377 -7.73 -0.23 -17.06
C TYR A 377 -8.96 -0.78 -17.81
N PRO A 378 -8.84 -1.13 -19.10
CA PRO A 378 -9.91 -1.76 -19.86
C PRO A 378 -10.39 -3.07 -19.23
N TYR A 379 -11.71 -3.28 -19.15
CA TYR A 379 -12.40 -4.49 -18.64
C TYR A 379 -12.14 -4.84 -17.18
N ILE A 380 -11.44 -3.98 -16.43
CA ILE A 380 -11.16 -4.25 -15.01
C ILE A 380 -12.38 -3.99 -14.12
N ALA A 381 -13.32 -3.15 -14.55
CA ALA A 381 -14.49 -2.78 -13.76
C ALA A 381 -15.48 -3.95 -13.58
N THR A 382 -15.61 -4.79 -14.62
CA THR A 382 -16.47 -5.99 -14.64
C THR A 382 -15.76 -7.26 -14.17
N ASP A 383 -14.46 -7.18 -13.88
CA ASP A 383 -13.70 -8.20 -13.17
C ASP A 383 -13.76 -7.91 -11.66
N TYR A 384 -14.89 -8.28 -11.05
CA TYR A 384 -15.17 -8.00 -9.64
C TYR A 384 -14.14 -8.64 -8.69
N ALA A 385 -13.60 -9.80 -9.05
CA ALA A 385 -12.54 -10.45 -8.30
C ALA A 385 -11.26 -9.61 -8.25
N THR A 386 -10.83 -9.06 -9.39
CA THR A 386 -9.67 -8.16 -9.44
C THR A 386 -9.91 -6.85 -8.70
N GLN A 387 -11.11 -6.25 -8.82
CA GLN A 387 -11.48 -5.05 -8.07
C GLN A 387 -11.37 -5.26 -6.55
N LEU A 388 -11.97 -6.35 -6.06
CA LEU A 388 -11.93 -6.69 -4.64
C LEU A 388 -10.51 -6.97 -4.15
N SER A 389 -9.72 -7.71 -4.94
CA SER A 389 -8.33 -8.02 -4.63
C SER A 389 -7.46 -6.78 -4.53
N LEU A 390 -7.48 -5.90 -5.54
CA LEU A 390 -6.62 -4.71 -5.57
C LEU A 390 -7.00 -3.71 -4.48
N PHE A 391 -8.30 -3.50 -4.24
CA PHE A 391 -8.77 -2.65 -3.14
C PHE A 391 -8.24 -3.20 -1.80
N THR A 392 -8.51 -4.47 -1.51
CA THR A 392 -8.11 -5.11 -0.25
C THR A 392 -6.59 -5.13 -0.07
N HIS A 393 -5.84 -5.42 -1.14
CA HIS A 393 -4.38 -5.48 -1.15
C HIS A 393 -3.77 -4.13 -0.77
N HIS A 394 -4.16 -3.04 -1.46
CA HIS A 394 -3.62 -1.71 -1.19
C HIS A 394 -4.07 -1.15 0.17
N MET A 395 -5.28 -1.48 0.63
CA MET A 395 -5.72 -1.13 1.99
C MET A 395 -4.82 -1.76 3.05
N TRP A 396 -4.47 -3.05 2.92
CA TRP A 396 -3.57 -3.73 3.84
C TRP A 396 -2.16 -3.14 3.79
N ILE A 397 -1.57 -2.99 2.60
CA ILE A 397 -0.24 -2.38 2.44
C ILE A 397 -0.20 -0.99 3.07
N GLY A 398 -1.21 -0.18 2.82
CA GLY A 398 -1.31 1.15 3.39
C GLY A 398 -1.37 1.15 4.92
N GLY A 399 -2.19 0.28 5.51
CA GLY A 399 -2.27 0.12 6.97
C GLY A 399 -0.94 -0.29 7.62
N PHE A 400 -0.23 -1.24 7.00
CA PHE A 400 1.12 -1.65 7.45
C PHE A 400 2.12 -0.50 7.36
N CYS A 401 2.16 0.23 6.24
CA CYS A 401 3.05 1.37 6.04
C CYS A 401 2.76 2.50 7.04
N VAL A 402 1.51 2.89 7.25
CA VAL A 402 1.14 3.94 8.24
C VAL A 402 1.60 3.55 9.64
N THR A 403 1.40 2.28 10.04
CA THR A 403 1.85 1.77 11.34
C THR A 403 3.38 1.74 11.44
N GLY A 404 4.07 1.36 10.36
CA GLY A 404 5.53 1.42 10.24
C GLY A 404 6.08 2.85 10.34
N GLY A 405 5.39 3.83 9.76
CA GLY A 405 5.73 5.25 9.88
C GLY A 405 5.73 5.71 11.34
N ALA A 406 4.70 5.34 12.10
CA ALA A 406 4.64 5.61 13.54
C ALA A 406 5.73 4.86 14.33
N ALA A 407 6.06 3.62 13.94
CA ALA A 407 7.15 2.87 14.55
C ALA A 407 8.49 3.61 14.40
N HIS A 408 8.81 4.07 13.18
CA HIS A 408 10.03 4.83 12.91
C HIS A 408 10.02 6.22 13.55
N ALA A 409 8.86 6.86 13.70
CA ALA A 409 8.75 8.10 14.47
C ALA A 409 9.13 7.88 15.94
N ALA A 410 8.71 6.77 16.54
CA ALA A 410 9.10 6.43 17.89
C ALA A 410 10.59 6.04 18.00
N ILE A 411 11.15 5.35 17.01
CA ILE A 411 12.59 5.04 16.96
C ILE A 411 13.41 6.33 16.88
N PHE A 412 13.03 7.27 16.00
CA PHE A 412 13.61 8.61 15.94
C PHE A 412 13.58 9.31 17.31
N MET A 413 12.43 9.30 17.99
CA MET A 413 12.28 9.92 19.31
C MET A 413 13.21 9.31 20.38
N VAL A 414 13.52 8.02 20.28
CA VAL A 414 14.43 7.33 21.20
C VAL A 414 15.89 7.59 20.85
N ARG A 415 16.28 7.39 19.59
CA ARG A 415 17.68 7.33 19.15
C ARG A 415 18.27 8.68 18.73
N ASP A 416 17.52 9.45 17.94
CA ASP A 416 18.10 10.56 17.16
C ASP A 416 17.63 11.94 17.66
N TYR A 417 16.50 11.99 18.36
CA TYR A 417 15.96 13.23 18.90
C TYR A 417 16.91 13.86 19.93
N THR A 418 17.37 15.07 19.61
CA THR A 418 18.22 15.89 20.48
C THR A 418 17.44 17.12 20.96
N PRO A 419 17.21 17.29 22.27
CA PRO A 419 16.48 18.44 22.81
C PRO A 419 17.10 19.80 22.45
N ALA A 420 18.44 19.88 22.42
CA ALA A 420 19.16 21.12 22.12
C ALA A 420 18.82 21.69 20.73
N ASN A 421 18.69 20.82 19.73
CA ASN A 421 18.38 21.22 18.34
C ASN A 421 16.89 21.57 18.15
N ASN A 422 16.04 21.17 19.11
CA ASN A 422 14.58 21.29 19.02
C ASN A 422 14.01 22.31 20.01
N TYR A 423 14.85 23.08 20.67
CA TYR A 423 14.41 23.95 21.77
C TYR A 423 13.32 24.93 21.33
N ASN A 424 12.14 24.82 21.97
CA ASN A 424 10.95 25.64 21.72
C ASN A 424 10.47 25.71 20.25
N ASN A 425 10.86 24.74 19.41
CA ASN A 425 10.27 24.56 18.09
C ASN A 425 8.93 23.80 18.17
N LEU A 426 8.31 23.53 17.02
CA LEU A 426 7.04 22.79 16.96
C LEU A 426 7.09 21.43 17.67
N LEU A 427 8.15 20.63 17.44
CA LEU A 427 8.29 19.29 18.00
C LEU A 427 8.39 19.33 19.53
N ASP A 428 9.23 20.20 20.09
CA ASP A 428 9.33 20.39 21.55
C ASP A 428 8.00 20.87 22.14
N ARG A 429 7.31 21.79 21.47
CA ARG A 429 6.01 22.27 21.93
C ARG A 429 5.01 21.12 22.03
N VAL A 430 4.88 20.29 20.99
CA VAL A 430 4.01 19.10 20.99
C VAL A 430 4.32 18.17 22.17
N LEU A 431 5.60 17.91 22.45
CA LEU A 431 6.00 17.08 23.58
C LEU A 431 5.58 17.66 24.93
N ARG A 432 5.61 19.00 25.10
CA ARG A 432 5.23 19.66 26.36
C ARG A 432 3.74 19.60 26.68
N HIS A 433 2.86 19.43 25.69
CA HIS A 433 1.41 19.29 25.90
C HIS A 433 0.86 17.93 25.45
N ARG A 434 1.72 16.91 25.37
CA ARG A 434 1.37 15.54 25.00
C ARG A 434 0.23 14.93 25.82
N ASP A 435 0.16 15.25 27.13
CA ASP A 435 -0.91 14.78 28.02
C ASP A 435 -2.26 15.30 27.53
N SER A 436 -2.35 16.58 27.15
CA SER A 436 -3.57 17.18 26.63
C SER A 436 -3.99 16.55 25.31
N ILE A 437 -3.05 16.35 24.36
CA ILE A 437 -3.33 15.71 23.07
C ILE A 437 -3.93 14.32 23.28
N ILE A 438 -3.25 13.48 24.08
CA ILE A 438 -3.69 12.11 24.32
C ILE A 438 -4.99 12.04 25.12
N ALA A 439 -5.21 12.93 26.09
CA ALA A 439 -6.46 12.98 26.84
C ALA A 439 -7.67 13.35 25.96
N HIS A 440 -7.53 14.34 25.07
CA HIS A 440 -8.60 14.71 24.15
C HIS A 440 -8.87 13.61 23.13
N LEU A 441 -7.82 13.00 22.57
CA LEU A 441 -7.98 11.91 21.63
C LEU A 441 -8.60 10.66 22.28
N ASN A 442 -8.27 10.39 23.55
CA ASN A 442 -8.94 9.34 24.33
C ASN A 442 -10.43 9.62 24.49
N TRP A 443 -10.82 10.85 24.84
CA TRP A 443 -12.21 11.26 24.92
C TRP A 443 -12.94 11.10 23.56
N VAL A 444 -12.33 11.54 22.45
CA VAL A 444 -12.89 11.36 21.10
C VAL A 444 -13.10 9.88 20.79
N CYS A 445 -12.15 9.01 21.13
CA CYS A 445 -12.29 7.56 20.92
C CYS A 445 -13.48 6.99 21.70
N ILE A 446 -13.66 7.38 22.97
CA ILE A 446 -14.80 6.94 23.80
C ILE A 446 -16.11 7.46 23.18
N PHE A 447 -16.14 8.73 22.81
CA PHE A 447 -17.30 9.34 22.16
C PHE A 447 -17.70 8.59 20.88
N LEU A 448 -16.75 8.36 19.96
CA LEU A 448 -17.00 7.65 18.71
C LEU A 448 -17.40 6.19 18.95
N GLY A 449 -16.76 5.49 19.91
CA GLY A 449 -17.14 4.12 20.25
C GLY A 449 -18.60 4.01 20.71
N CYS A 450 -19.04 4.91 21.60
CA CYS A 450 -20.41 4.96 22.08
C CYS A 450 -21.41 5.38 20.98
N HIS A 451 -21.05 6.34 20.13
CA HIS A 451 -21.93 6.91 19.09
C HIS A 451 -21.65 6.37 17.68
N ALA A 452 -21.08 5.16 17.60
CA ALA A 452 -20.97 4.40 16.36
C ALA A 452 -21.33 2.95 16.66
N PHE A 453 -20.50 2.24 17.43
CA PHE A 453 -20.76 0.84 17.78
C PHE A 453 -22.00 0.68 18.67
N GLY A 454 -22.26 1.65 19.56
CA GLY A 454 -23.48 1.68 20.37
C GLY A 454 -24.77 1.72 19.53
N PHE A 455 -24.76 2.33 18.33
CA PHE A 455 -25.93 2.30 17.44
C PHE A 455 -26.24 0.91 16.91
N TYR A 456 -25.22 0.10 16.64
CA TYR A 456 -25.41 -1.29 16.22
C TYR A 456 -26.04 -2.12 17.33
N ILE A 457 -25.53 -2.03 18.56
CA ILE A 457 -26.10 -2.73 19.73
C ILE A 457 -27.54 -2.28 19.99
N HIS A 458 -27.81 -0.97 19.91
CA HIS A 458 -29.17 -0.43 20.01
C HIS A 458 -30.09 -1.06 18.96
N ASN A 459 -29.64 -1.08 17.70
CA ASN A 459 -30.41 -1.64 16.60
C ASN A 459 -30.62 -3.16 16.71
N ASP A 460 -29.61 -3.93 17.14
CA ASP A 460 -29.77 -5.36 17.45
C ASP A 460 -30.82 -5.56 18.54
N THR A 461 -30.78 -4.76 19.61
CA THR A 461 -31.73 -4.84 20.72
C THR A 461 -33.14 -4.50 20.28
N MET A 462 -33.34 -3.38 19.57
CA MET A 462 -34.66 -2.97 19.07
C MET A 462 -35.22 -3.97 18.07
N ARG A 463 -34.38 -4.53 17.20
CA ARG A 463 -34.77 -5.60 16.26
C ARG A 463 -35.21 -6.87 17.01
N ALA A 464 -34.43 -7.29 18.02
CA ALA A 464 -34.75 -8.47 18.83
C ALA A 464 -36.02 -8.29 19.68
N LEU A 465 -36.30 -7.07 20.13
CA LEU A 465 -37.53 -6.71 20.84
C LEU A 465 -38.74 -6.55 19.91
N GLY A 466 -38.59 -6.75 18.59
CA GLY A 466 -39.68 -6.58 17.63
C GLY A 466 -40.11 -5.12 17.43
N ARG A 467 -39.20 -4.16 17.64
CA ARG A 467 -39.44 -2.71 17.54
C ARG A 467 -38.66 -2.07 16.38
N PRO A 468 -38.91 -2.46 15.11
CA PRO A 468 -38.16 -1.93 13.97
C PRO A 468 -38.33 -0.42 13.77
N GLN A 469 -39.44 0.17 14.23
CA GLN A 469 -39.69 1.61 14.17
C GLN A 469 -38.78 2.45 15.09
N ASP A 470 -38.13 1.82 16.07
CA ASP A 470 -37.22 2.49 17.01
C ASP A 470 -35.74 2.28 16.64
N MET A 471 -35.49 1.67 15.49
CA MET A 471 -34.14 1.46 14.95
C MET A 471 -33.63 2.70 14.20
N PHE A 472 -32.32 2.91 14.26
CA PHE A 472 -31.63 3.77 13.31
C PHE A 472 -31.58 3.08 11.94
N SER A 473 -32.41 3.54 11.00
CA SER A 473 -32.50 2.99 9.64
C SER A 473 -33.16 3.98 8.69
N ASP A 474 -33.02 3.76 7.38
CA ASP A 474 -33.65 4.62 6.37
C ASP A 474 -35.19 4.63 6.43
N LYS A 475 -35.81 3.63 7.09
CA LYS A 475 -37.28 3.50 7.20
C LYS A 475 -37.84 3.85 8.57
N ALA A 476 -37.00 4.28 9.51
CA ALA A 476 -37.39 4.62 10.87
C ALA A 476 -36.65 5.91 11.29
N ILE A 477 -35.77 5.84 12.27
CA ILE A 477 -34.96 7.00 12.68
C ILE A 477 -33.78 7.13 11.72
N GLN A 478 -33.84 8.09 10.80
CA GLN A 478 -32.82 8.25 9.77
C GLN A 478 -31.60 8.99 10.30
N LEU A 479 -30.40 8.49 10.00
CA LEU A 479 -29.14 9.19 10.21
C LEU A 479 -28.44 9.35 8.86
N GLN A 480 -28.94 10.28 8.04
CA GLN A 480 -28.44 10.46 6.67
C GLN A 480 -27.06 11.14 6.65
N PRO A 481 -26.11 10.68 5.82
CA PRO A 481 -24.82 11.32 5.63
C PRO A 481 -24.93 12.55 4.71
N ILE A 482 -25.69 13.55 5.14
CA ILE A 482 -26.09 14.73 4.32
C ILE A 482 -24.90 15.46 3.70
N PHE A 483 -23.76 15.53 4.40
CA PHE A 483 -22.56 16.19 3.88
C PHE A 483 -21.94 15.40 2.72
N ALA A 484 -21.91 14.07 2.80
CA ALA A 484 -21.39 13.24 1.73
C ALA A 484 -22.31 13.27 0.49
N GLN A 485 -23.62 13.21 0.71
CA GLN A 485 -24.63 13.36 -0.36
C GLN A 485 -24.52 14.73 -1.05
N TRP A 486 -24.29 15.80 -0.27
CA TRP A 486 -24.07 17.14 -0.82
C TRP A 486 -22.80 17.21 -1.70
N ILE A 487 -21.69 16.60 -1.25
CA ILE A 487 -20.45 16.52 -2.06
C ILE A 487 -20.66 15.68 -3.32
N GLN A 488 -21.36 14.55 -3.24
CA GLN A 488 -21.74 13.75 -4.41
C GLN A 488 -22.51 14.60 -5.44
N ASN A 489 -23.48 15.39 -4.98
CA ASN A 489 -24.26 16.27 -5.85
C ASN A 489 -23.40 17.38 -6.50
N ILE A 490 -22.44 17.96 -5.77
CA ILE A 490 -21.49 18.93 -6.36
C ILE A 490 -20.67 18.29 -7.49
N HIS A 491 -20.15 17.07 -7.28
CA HIS A 491 -19.36 16.37 -8.29
C HIS A 491 -20.20 15.89 -9.49
N LEU A 492 -21.46 15.51 -9.26
CA LEU A 492 -22.40 15.17 -10.33
C LEU A 492 -22.69 16.37 -11.23
N LEU A 493 -22.89 17.55 -10.63
CA LEU A 493 -23.24 18.77 -11.36
C LEU A 493 -22.02 19.50 -11.94
N ALA A 494 -20.79 19.12 -11.58
CA ALA A 494 -19.58 19.81 -12.00
C ALA A 494 -19.40 19.93 -13.53
N PRO A 495 -19.62 18.87 -14.35
CA PRO A 495 -19.51 18.97 -15.80
C PRO A 495 -20.43 20.05 -16.38
N GLY A 496 -19.87 20.95 -17.20
CA GLY A 496 -20.61 22.08 -17.76
C GLY A 496 -20.88 23.25 -16.81
N THR A 497 -20.61 23.11 -15.50
CA THR A 497 -20.76 24.20 -14.51
C THR A 497 -19.42 24.64 -13.93
N THR A 498 -18.97 24.03 -12.83
CA THR A 498 -17.68 24.29 -12.17
C THR A 498 -16.51 23.66 -12.92
N ALA A 499 -16.77 22.68 -13.79
CA ALA A 499 -15.85 22.07 -14.74
C ALA A 499 -16.40 22.19 -16.18
N PRO A 500 -16.39 23.40 -16.78
CA PRO A 500 -17.09 23.69 -18.04
C PRO A 500 -16.59 22.88 -19.25
N ASN A 501 -15.33 22.45 -19.23
CA ASN A 501 -14.71 21.68 -20.32
C ASN A 501 -14.76 20.15 -20.11
N ALA A 502 -15.25 19.68 -18.96
CA ALA A 502 -15.45 18.25 -18.73
C ALA A 502 -16.81 17.83 -19.31
N LEU A 503 -16.85 16.69 -20.00
CA LEU A 503 -18.08 16.18 -20.62
C LEU A 503 -18.89 15.28 -19.67
N ALA A 504 -18.22 14.59 -18.75
CA ALA A 504 -18.84 13.71 -17.77
C ALA A 504 -18.22 13.88 -16.38
N THR A 505 -18.88 13.31 -15.38
CA THR A 505 -18.43 13.38 -13.98
C THR A 505 -17.07 12.69 -13.79
N THR A 506 -16.34 13.06 -12.74
CA THR A 506 -15.07 12.42 -12.36
C THR A 506 -15.25 10.92 -12.11
N SER A 507 -16.38 10.51 -11.54
CA SER A 507 -16.71 9.10 -11.30
C SER A 507 -18.22 8.92 -11.27
N TYR A 508 -18.71 7.89 -11.97
CA TYR A 508 -20.13 7.49 -11.91
C TYR A 508 -20.57 7.01 -10.52
N ALA A 509 -19.64 6.77 -9.58
CA ALA A 509 -19.97 6.48 -8.19
C ALA A 509 -20.61 7.68 -7.47
N PHE A 510 -20.33 8.93 -7.89
CA PHE A 510 -20.93 10.13 -7.31
C PHE A 510 -22.36 10.39 -7.82
N GLY A 511 -22.74 9.78 -8.95
CA GLY A 511 -23.99 10.02 -9.64
C GLY A 511 -23.85 9.86 -11.15
N GLY A 512 -24.97 9.89 -11.87
CA GLY A 512 -25.02 9.76 -13.32
C GLY A 512 -25.63 8.45 -13.77
N GLU A 513 -25.32 8.05 -15.00
CA GLU A 513 -25.86 6.85 -15.62
C GLU A 513 -25.11 5.60 -15.16
N VAL A 514 -25.74 4.43 -15.37
CA VAL A 514 -25.14 3.12 -15.13
C VAL A 514 -24.30 2.76 -16.35
N VAL A 515 -23.02 2.42 -16.14
CA VAL A 515 -22.14 1.95 -17.20
C VAL A 515 -22.12 0.43 -17.19
N GLU A 516 -22.49 -0.16 -18.33
CA GLU A 516 -22.55 -1.60 -18.54
C GLU A 516 -21.44 -2.06 -19.49
N VAL A 517 -20.83 -3.22 -19.20
CA VAL A 517 -20.00 -3.94 -20.16
C VAL A 517 -20.34 -5.43 -20.07
N GLY A 518 -20.77 -6.03 -21.18
CA GLY A 518 -21.01 -7.47 -21.26
C GLY A 518 -22.10 -8.00 -20.33
N GLY A 519 -23.20 -7.26 -20.15
CA GLY A 519 -24.29 -7.64 -19.24
C GLY A 519 -23.99 -7.42 -17.76
N LYS A 520 -22.81 -6.88 -17.42
CA LYS A 520 -22.38 -6.59 -16.05
C LYS A 520 -22.25 -5.09 -15.82
N ILE A 521 -22.49 -4.68 -14.57
CA ILE A 521 -22.34 -3.30 -14.14
C ILE A 521 -20.84 -3.00 -13.96
N ALA A 522 -20.27 -2.17 -14.82
CA ALA A 522 -18.92 -1.66 -14.65
C ALA A 522 -18.89 -0.65 -13.49
N MET A 523 -19.80 0.32 -13.50
CA MET A 523 -19.97 1.27 -12.40
C MET A 523 -21.38 1.87 -12.41
N MET A 524 -21.89 2.21 -11.23
CA MET A 524 -23.15 2.93 -11.07
C MET A 524 -23.11 3.83 -9.84
N PRO A 525 -24.06 4.77 -9.69
CA PRO A 525 -24.13 5.63 -8.51
C PRO A 525 -24.18 4.86 -7.20
N ILE A 526 -23.26 5.15 -6.28
CA ILE A 526 -23.23 4.53 -4.95
C ILE A 526 -24.06 5.39 -4.00
N GLN A 527 -25.30 4.97 -3.76
CA GLN A 527 -26.19 5.67 -2.84
C GLN A 527 -25.71 5.51 -1.39
N LEU A 528 -25.71 6.61 -0.63
CA LEU A 528 -25.27 6.63 0.77
C LEU A 528 -26.48 6.87 1.69
N GLY A 529 -26.81 5.91 2.54
CA GLY A 529 -27.91 5.97 3.50
C GLY A 529 -27.46 5.87 4.96
N THR A 530 -28.39 5.52 5.84
CA THR A 530 -28.13 5.38 7.29
C THR A 530 -27.09 4.29 7.59
N ALA A 531 -27.09 3.19 6.83
CA ALA A 531 -26.10 2.13 6.97
C ALA A 531 -24.68 2.63 6.67
N ASP A 532 -24.52 3.44 5.63
CA ASP A 532 -23.25 4.06 5.25
C ASP A 532 -22.79 5.07 6.31
N PHE A 533 -23.71 5.87 6.87
CA PHE A 533 -23.39 6.77 7.98
C PHE A 533 -22.81 6.01 9.19
N MET A 534 -23.47 4.91 9.59
CA MET A 534 -23.06 4.11 10.74
C MET A 534 -21.66 3.53 10.56
N VAL A 535 -21.39 2.90 9.40
CA VAL A 535 -20.09 2.25 9.16
C VAL A 535 -18.95 3.24 8.97
N HIS A 536 -19.19 4.43 8.39
CA HIS A 536 -18.18 5.48 8.32
C HIS A 536 -17.77 6.01 9.71
N HIS A 537 -18.70 6.07 10.67
CA HIS A 537 -18.37 6.41 12.05
C HIS A 537 -17.60 5.29 12.77
N ILE A 538 -17.83 4.02 12.39
CA ILE A 538 -16.97 2.91 12.83
C ILE A 538 -15.56 3.06 12.26
N HIS A 539 -15.40 3.41 10.98
CA HIS A 539 -14.07 3.67 10.41
C HIS A 539 -13.37 4.82 11.14
N ALA A 540 -14.09 5.92 11.40
CA ALA A 540 -13.55 7.03 12.17
C ALA A 540 -13.10 6.57 13.56
N PHE A 541 -13.92 5.79 14.27
CA PHE A 541 -13.58 5.23 15.57
C PHE A 541 -12.30 4.38 15.52
N THR A 542 -12.23 3.40 14.62
CA THR A 542 -11.09 2.47 14.56
C THR A 542 -9.80 3.16 14.15
N ILE A 543 -9.88 4.15 13.24
CA ILE A 543 -8.73 4.97 12.85
C ILE A 543 -8.26 5.83 14.03
N HIS A 544 -9.16 6.51 14.74
CA HIS A 544 -8.79 7.36 15.89
C HIS A 544 -8.17 6.55 17.02
N VAL A 545 -8.65 5.34 17.30
CA VAL A 545 -8.02 4.45 18.30
C VAL A 545 -6.65 3.98 17.84
N THR A 546 -6.48 3.64 16.56
CA THR A 546 -5.16 3.29 16.00
C THR A 546 -4.18 4.46 16.18
N VAL A 547 -4.60 5.68 15.82
CA VAL A 547 -3.80 6.90 16.01
C VAL A 547 -3.53 7.16 17.50
N LEU A 548 -4.49 6.96 18.39
CA LEU A 548 -4.31 7.11 19.84
C LEU A 548 -3.17 6.25 20.35
N ILE A 549 -3.17 4.96 19.98
CA ILE A 549 -2.16 4.00 20.42
C ILE A 549 -0.78 4.38 19.87
N LEU A 550 -0.70 4.62 18.55
CA LEU A 550 0.55 4.92 17.87
C LEU A 550 1.15 6.26 18.33
N LEU A 551 0.35 7.33 18.36
CA LEU A 551 0.79 8.65 18.78
C LEU A 551 1.21 8.67 20.25
N LYS A 552 0.49 7.96 21.13
CA LYS A 552 0.91 7.76 22.53
C LYS A 552 2.26 7.03 22.59
N GLY A 553 2.48 6.04 21.74
CA GLY A 553 3.76 5.34 21.61
C GLY A 553 4.91 6.27 21.25
N VAL A 554 4.69 7.23 20.34
CA VAL A 554 5.70 8.22 19.93
C VAL A 554 5.94 9.27 21.02
N LEU A 555 4.88 9.90 21.55
CA LEU A 555 5.00 11.04 22.48
C LEU A 555 5.52 10.64 23.87
N TYR A 556 5.30 9.39 24.29
CA TYR A 556 5.79 8.85 25.57
C TYR A 556 6.98 7.89 25.41
N ALA A 557 7.65 7.92 24.25
CA ALA A 557 8.83 7.11 23.97
C ALA A 557 10.00 7.44 24.91
N ARG A 558 10.26 8.75 25.11
CA ARG A 558 11.40 9.22 25.88
C ARG A 558 11.19 9.20 27.39
N SER A 559 9.98 9.51 27.83
CA SER A 559 9.64 9.61 29.25
C SER A 559 8.13 9.52 29.45
N SER A 560 7.69 9.07 30.62
CA SER A 560 6.32 9.20 31.12
C SER A 560 6.33 9.52 32.61
N LYS A 561 5.16 9.83 33.19
CA LYS A 561 5.02 9.99 34.64
C LYS A 561 5.41 8.72 35.42
N LEU A 562 5.25 7.55 34.81
CA LEU A 562 5.56 6.24 35.44
C LEU A 562 7.02 5.83 35.28
N ILE A 563 7.62 6.09 34.12
CA ILE A 563 9.01 5.74 33.78
C ILE A 563 9.68 7.00 33.21
N PRO A 564 10.29 7.84 34.08
CA PRO A 564 10.89 9.11 33.67
C PRO A 564 12.09 8.94 32.71
N ASP A 565 12.85 7.86 32.87
CA ASP A 565 14.09 7.54 32.16
C ASP A 565 13.89 6.53 31.01
N LYS A 566 12.68 6.42 30.49
CA LYS A 566 12.30 5.41 29.48
C LYS A 566 13.21 5.39 28.25
N ALA A 567 13.71 6.55 27.80
CA ALA A 567 14.66 6.65 26.69
C ALA A 567 15.90 5.75 26.88
N ASN A 568 16.39 5.60 28.11
CA ASN A 568 17.57 4.79 28.42
C ASN A 568 17.32 3.29 28.29
N LEU A 569 16.05 2.85 28.43
CA LEU A 569 15.64 1.46 28.20
C LEU A 569 15.59 1.12 26.70
N GLY A 570 15.59 2.13 25.83
CA GLY A 570 15.56 2.00 24.37
C GLY A 570 14.15 1.86 23.80
N PHE A 571 14.07 1.55 22.52
CA PHE A 571 12.78 1.44 21.79
C PHE A 571 12.08 0.09 22.05
N ARG A 572 12.87 -0.99 22.08
CA ARG A 572 12.40 -2.39 22.10
C ARG A 572 12.80 -3.06 23.41
N PHE A 573 11.93 -2.98 24.42
CA PHE A 573 12.09 -3.65 25.71
C PHE A 573 10.70 -4.10 26.23
N PRO A 574 10.61 -5.16 27.06
CA PRO A 574 9.30 -5.74 27.40
C PRO A 574 8.54 -5.03 28.54
N CYS A 575 9.28 -4.52 29.53
CA CYS A 575 8.82 -3.83 30.74
C CYS A 575 10.01 -3.24 31.53
N ASP A 576 9.73 -2.49 32.59
CA ASP A 576 10.66 -2.04 33.64
C ASP A 576 10.35 -2.77 34.97
N GLY A 577 10.18 -4.09 34.89
CA GLY A 577 9.87 -4.96 36.04
C GLY A 577 8.41 -4.88 36.56
N PRO A 578 8.09 -5.70 37.58
CA PRO A 578 6.74 -5.77 38.17
C PRO A 578 6.43 -4.62 39.15
N GLY A 579 7.40 -3.75 39.45
CA GLY A 579 7.20 -2.61 40.34
C GLY A 579 6.19 -1.58 39.82
N ARG A 580 5.83 -0.60 40.66
CA ARG A 580 4.88 0.49 40.33
C ARG A 580 3.48 0.00 39.89
N GLY A 581 3.08 -1.19 40.33
CA GLY A 581 1.81 -1.84 39.95
C GLY A 581 1.88 -2.71 38.69
N GLY A 582 3.03 -2.74 37.99
CA GLY A 582 3.24 -3.48 36.75
C GLY A 582 3.51 -2.53 35.57
N THR A 583 4.65 -2.71 34.91
CA THR A 583 5.11 -1.82 33.80
C THR A 583 5.12 -2.52 32.44
N CYS A 584 4.34 -3.60 32.31
CA CYS A 584 4.19 -4.36 31.07
C CYS A 584 3.77 -3.45 29.90
N GLN A 585 4.33 -3.71 28.71
CA GLN A 585 3.96 -3.02 27.47
C GLN A 585 4.11 -1.49 27.51
N SER A 586 5.10 -1.00 28.26
CA SER A 586 5.38 0.43 28.38
C SER A 586 6.28 0.98 27.27
N SER A 587 6.96 0.12 26.52
CA SER A 587 7.85 0.51 25.41
C SER A 587 7.07 1.02 24.19
N SER A 588 7.72 1.81 23.35
CA SER A 588 7.09 2.26 22.10
C SER A 588 6.93 1.11 21.10
N TRP A 589 7.82 0.11 21.12
CA TRP A 589 7.64 -1.12 20.35
C TRP A 589 6.33 -1.83 20.71
N ASP A 590 5.98 -1.87 22.00
CA ASP A 590 4.71 -2.45 22.45
C ASP A 590 3.48 -1.63 22.01
N HIS A 591 3.62 -0.32 21.82
CA HIS A 591 2.54 0.50 21.24
C HIS A 591 2.38 0.19 19.74
N VAL A 592 3.45 -0.10 19.02
CA VAL A 592 3.37 -0.58 17.62
C VAL A 592 2.70 -1.96 17.58
N PHE A 593 3.06 -2.86 18.51
CA PHE A 593 2.42 -4.17 18.66
C PHE A 593 0.89 -4.04 18.87
N LEU A 594 0.44 -3.16 19.77
CA LEU A 594 -0.99 -2.90 19.99
C LEU A 594 -1.64 -2.19 18.79
N GLY A 595 -0.92 -1.26 18.16
CA GLY A 595 -1.38 -0.51 17.00
C GLY A 595 -1.65 -1.41 15.79
N LEU A 596 -0.86 -2.49 15.61
CA LEU A 596 -1.07 -3.45 14.53
C LEU A 596 -2.38 -4.25 14.68
N PHE A 597 -2.83 -4.58 15.91
CA PHE A 597 -4.16 -5.18 16.12
C PHE A 597 -5.29 -4.21 15.76
N TRP A 598 -5.15 -2.94 16.10
CA TRP A 598 -6.16 -1.92 15.79
C TRP A 598 -6.17 -1.53 14.32
N MET A 599 -5.00 -1.49 13.67
CA MET A 599 -4.88 -1.39 12.22
C MET A 599 -5.59 -2.58 11.56
N TYR A 600 -5.33 -3.81 12.02
CA TYR A 600 -6.04 -5.00 11.54
C TYR A 600 -7.55 -4.88 11.67
N ASN A 601 -8.04 -4.47 12.85
CA ASN A 601 -9.46 -4.27 13.07
C ASN A 601 -10.04 -3.19 12.13
N SER A 602 -9.35 -2.05 11.99
CA SER A 602 -9.77 -0.94 11.15
C SER A 602 -9.85 -1.33 9.67
N ILE A 603 -8.79 -1.93 9.13
CA ILE A 603 -8.74 -2.32 7.72
C ILE A 603 -9.76 -3.43 7.44
N SER A 604 -9.90 -4.42 8.33
CA SER A 604 -10.88 -5.51 8.18
C SER A 604 -12.31 -4.98 8.06
N VAL A 605 -12.71 -4.01 8.89
CA VAL A 605 -14.05 -3.39 8.79
C VAL A 605 -14.20 -2.62 7.48
N VAL A 606 -13.19 -1.86 7.04
CA VAL A 606 -13.25 -1.11 5.77
C VAL A 606 -13.40 -2.04 4.57
N ILE A 607 -12.66 -3.14 4.52
CA ILE A 607 -12.74 -4.09 3.40
C ILE A 607 -14.03 -4.92 3.44
N PHE A 608 -14.56 -5.24 4.63
CA PHE A 608 -15.88 -5.87 4.77
C PHE A 608 -16.99 -4.93 4.30
N HIS A 609 -16.91 -3.64 4.67
CA HIS A 609 -17.79 -2.60 4.14
C HIS A 609 -17.75 -2.52 2.63
N PHE A 610 -16.56 -2.40 2.05
CA PHE A 610 -16.39 -2.37 0.60
C PHE A 610 -17.00 -3.60 -0.06
N SER A 611 -16.61 -4.80 0.37
CA SER A 611 -17.08 -6.06 -0.22
C SER A 611 -18.61 -6.19 -0.18
N TRP A 612 -19.22 -5.90 0.97
CA TRP A 612 -20.68 -6.00 1.08
C TRP A 612 -21.39 -4.91 0.28
N LYS A 613 -20.93 -3.66 0.38
CA LYS A 613 -21.55 -2.53 -0.33
C LYS A 613 -21.53 -2.75 -1.84
N MET A 614 -20.38 -3.14 -2.38
CA MET A 614 -20.24 -3.37 -3.82
C MET A 614 -21.12 -4.53 -4.29
N GLN A 615 -21.15 -5.66 -3.58
CA GLN A 615 -22.02 -6.80 -3.97
C GLN A 615 -23.52 -6.51 -3.81
N SER A 616 -23.90 -5.58 -2.93
CA SER A 616 -25.29 -5.33 -2.60
C SER A 616 -25.94 -4.26 -3.46
N ASP A 617 -25.23 -3.16 -3.69
CA ASP A 617 -25.80 -1.93 -4.23
C ASP A 617 -25.12 -1.49 -5.55
N VAL A 618 -24.08 -2.20 -6.03
CA VAL A 618 -23.31 -1.79 -7.22
C VAL A 618 -23.20 -2.93 -8.22
N TRP A 619 -22.44 -3.98 -7.90
CA TRP A 619 -22.19 -5.10 -8.78
C TRP A 619 -23.42 -5.96 -8.97
N GLY A 620 -23.59 -6.45 -10.20
CA GLY A 620 -24.74 -7.22 -10.62
C GLY A 620 -24.75 -7.43 -12.12
N THR A 621 -25.89 -7.90 -12.61
CA THR A 621 -26.18 -8.00 -14.05
C THR A 621 -27.25 -7.01 -14.45
N ILE A 622 -27.18 -6.58 -15.70
CA ILE A 622 -28.23 -5.79 -16.35
C ILE A 622 -28.91 -6.67 -17.38
N SER A 623 -30.22 -6.82 -17.27
CA SER A 623 -31.01 -7.53 -18.27
C SER A 623 -31.20 -6.66 -19.51
N PRO A 624 -31.53 -7.23 -20.69
CA PRO A 624 -31.75 -6.44 -21.92
C PRO A 624 -32.83 -5.35 -21.84
N ASP A 625 -33.73 -5.41 -20.85
CA ASP A 625 -34.76 -4.39 -20.58
C ASP A 625 -34.25 -3.23 -19.69
N GLY A 626 -32.99 -3.27 -19.27
CA GLY A 626 -32.38 -2.31 -18.34
C GLY A 626 -32.60 -2.62 -16.86
N SER A 627 -33.24 -3.74 -16.50
CA SER A 627 -33.43 -4.12 -15.11
C SER A 627 -32.13 -4.58 -14.45
N ILE A 628 -31.81 -4.00 -13.30
CA ILE A 628 -30.61 -4.31 -12.52
C ILE A 628 -30.91 -5.41 -11.51
N SER A 629 -30.08 -6.45 -11.51
CA SER A 629 -30.07 -7.50 -10.48
C SER A 629 -28.72 -7.53 -9.77
N HIS A 630 -28.64 -6.91 -8.60
CA HIS A 630 -27.44 -6.96 -7.76
C HIS A 630 -27.16 -8.35 -7.19
N ILE A 631 -25.89 -8.65 -6.91
CA ILE A 631 -25.43 -9.97 -6.44
C ILE A 631 -26.13 -10.40 -5.14
N THR A 632 -26.39 -9.47 -4.21
CA THR A 632 -27.11 -9.76 -2.95
C THR A 632 -28.44 -9.04 -2.83
N GLY A 633 -28.98 -8.50 -3.92
CA GLY A 633 -30.33 -7.92 -3.98
C GLY A 633 -30.59 -6.72 -3.07
N GLY A 634 -29.63 -5.80 -2.91
CA GLY A 634 -29.82 -4.57 -2.12
C GLY A 634 -30.05 -4.81 -0.62
N ASN A 635 -29.52 -5.92 -0.07
CA ASN A 635 -29.67 -6.26 1.34
C ASN A 635 -28.86 -5.38 2.32
N PHE A 636 -27.92 -4.54 1.85
CA PHE A 636 -27.03 -3.74 2.69
C PHE A 636 -27.80 -2.75 3.59
N ALA A 637 -28.72 -1.97 3.03
CA ALA A 637 -29.45 -0.93 3.77
C ALA A 637 -30.23 -1.45 4.99
N LYS A 638 -30.67 -2.72 4.97
CA LYS A 638 -31.38 -3.37 6.08
C LYS A 638 -30.50 -4.30 6.91
N GLY A 639 -29.52 -4.95 6.27
CA GLY A 639 -28.61 -5.90 6.91
C GLY A 639 -27.54 -5.18 7.73
N ALA A 640 -26.86 -4.20 7.14
CA ALA A 640 -25.64 -3.62 7.67
C ALA A 640 -25.83 -2.64 8.85
N ILE A 641 -27.07 -2.45 9.33
CA ILE A 641 -27.41 -1.61 10.49
C ILE A 641 -27.43 -2.37 11.82
N THR A 642 -27.20 -3.70 11.81
CA THR A 642 -27.06 -4.51 13.04
C THR A 642 -25.87 -5.46 12.94
N ILE A 643 -25.22 -5.79 14.06
CA ILE A 643 -24.15 -6.79 14.10
C ILE A 643 -24.67 -8.16 13.65
N ASN A 644 -25.90 -8.53 14.03
CA ASN A 644 -26.51 -9.78 13.55
C ASN A 644 -26.65 -9.81 12.01
N GLY A 645 -26.89 -8.68 11.36
CA GLY A 645 -26.94 -8.63 9.89
C GLY A 645 -25.57 -8.83 9.26
N TRP A 646 -24.50 -8.22 9.80
CA TRP A 646 -23.12 -8.50 9.38
C TRP A 646 -22.75 -9.98 9.55
N LEU A 647 -23.19 -10.62 10.63
CA LEU A 647 -22.96 -12.04 10.84
C LEU A 647 -23.75 -12.91 9.86
N ARG A 648 -25.06 -12.66 9.71
CA ARG A 648 -25.98 -13.52 8.94
C ARG A 648 -25.90 -13.29 7.44
N ASP A 649 -26.08 -12.05 7.01
CA ASP A 649 -26.31 -11.70 5.59
C ASP A 649 -24.99 -11.48 4.83
N PHE A 650 -23.90 -11.19 5.56
CA PHE A 650 -22.57 -11.03 5.00
C PHE A 650 -21.69 -12.25 5.31
N LEU A 651 -21.21 -12.41 6.55
CA LEU A 651 -20.22 -13.45 6.87
C LEU A 651 -20.75 -14.88 6.62
N TRP A 652 -21.90 -15.23 7.20
CA TRP A 652 -22.48 -16.57 7.07
C TRP A 652 -22.92 -16.86 5.63
N SER A 653 -23.70 -15.95 5.04
CA SER A 653 -24.24 -16.14 3.69
C SER A 653 -23.15 -16.18 2.61
N GLN A 654 -22.10 -15.36 2.71
CA GLN A 654 -21.06 -15.29 1.68
C GLN A 654 -19.93 -16.30 1.94
N ALA A 655 -19.85 -16.92 3.12
CA ALA A 655 -18.89 -17.98 3.40
C ALA A 655 -19.29 -19.31 2.76
N SER A 656 -20.49 -19.43 2.19
CA SER A 656 -20.96 -20.67 1.57
C SER A 656 -20.01 -21.16 0.47
N GLN A 657 -19.45 -20.25 -0.34
CA GLN A 657 -18.55 -20.64 -1.43
C GLN A 657 -17.19 -21.15 -0.94
N VAL A 658 -16.62 -20.54 0.11
CA VAL A 658 -15.31 -20.99 0.62
C VAL A 658 -15.41 -22.36 1.31
N ILE A 659 -16.52 -22.66 1.98
CA ILE A 659 -16.70 -23.94 2.68
C ILE A 659 -17.21 -25.07 1.75
N GLN A 660 -17.82 -24.74 0.62
CA GLN A 660 -18.30 -25.70 -0.39
C GLN A 660 -17.35 -25.84 -1.59
N SER A 661 -16.16 -25.25 -1.55
CA SER A 661 -15.23 -25.27 -2.69
C SER A 661 -14.47 -26.59 -2.87
N TYR A 662 -14.54 -27.50 -1.90
CA TYR A 662 -13.88 -28.81 -1.97
C TYR A 662 -14.43 -29.61 -3.16
N GLY A 663 -13.54 -30.23 -3.94
CA GLY A 663 -13.91 -30.91 -5.19
C GLY A 663 -14.02 -29.99 -6.41
N SER A 664 -13.64 -28.72 -6.29
CA SER A 664 -13.51 -27.77 -7.40
C SER A 664 -12.11 -27.15 -7.46
N ALA A 665 -11.83 -26.35 -8.50
CA ALA A 665 -10.59 -25.57 -8.62
C ALA A 665 -10.42 -24.53 -7.51
N ALA A 666 -11.51 -24.12 -6.84
CA ALA A 666 -11.48 -23.20 -5.69
C ALA A 666 -11.15 -23.89 -4.36
N SER A 667 -10.91 -25.21 -4.35
CA SER A 667 -10.64 -25.99 -3.12
C SER A 667 -9.41 -25.50 -2.35
N ALA A 668 -8.40 -24.96 -3.04
CA ALA A 668 -7.24 -24.33 -2.40
C ALA A 668 -7.64 -23.18 -1.46
N TYR A 669 -8.65 -22.39 -1.82
CA TYR A 669 -9.16 -21.33 -0.93
C TYR A 669 -9.78 -21.92 0.33
N GLY A 670 -10.56 -23.00 0.23
CA GLY A 670 -11.12 -23.68 1.40
C GLY A 670 -10.05 -24.24 2.34
N LEU A 671 -8.98 -24.82 1.77
CA LEU A 671 -7.83 -25.31 2.53
C LEU A 671 -7.08 -24.16 3.24
N ILE A 672 -6.80 -23.07 2.54
CA ILE A 672 -6.13 -21.89 3.11
C ILE A 672 -7.02 -21.24 4.17
N PHE A 673 -8.35 -21.19 3.97
CA PHE A 673 -9.29 -20.67 4.95
C PHE A 673 -9.17 -21.39 6.30
N LEU A 674 -9.14 -22.73 6.31
CA LEU A 674 -8.94 -23.50 7.54
C LEU A 674 -7.52 -23.38 8.10
N GLY A 675 -6.50 -23.42 7.23
CA GLY A 675 -5.10 -23.25 7.63
C GLY A 675 -4.84 -21.89 8.28
N ALA A 676 -5.46 -20.83 7.77
CA ALA A 676 -5.35 -19.49 8.31
C ALA A 676 -6.08 -19.34 9.66
N HIS A 677 -7.25 -19.96 9.84
CA HIS A 677 -7.90 -20.06 11.16
C HIS A 677 -7.01 -20.78 12.18
N PHE A 678 -6.35 -21.88 11.76
CA PHE A 678 -5.42 -22.60 12.62
C PHE A 678 -4.24 -21.69 13.03
N ILE A 679 -3.63 -20.97 12.09
CA ILE A 679 -2.53 -20.03 12.36
C ILE A 679 -2.99 -18.91 13.31
N TRP A 680 -4.18 -18.37 13.10
CA TRP A 680 -4.75 -17.34 13.96
C TRP A 680 -4.95 -17.85 15.39
N ALA A 681 -5.53 -19.04 15.57
CA ALA A 681 -5.71 -19.65 16.89
C ALA A 681 -4.35 -20.00 17.55
N PHE A 682 -3.40 -20.50 16.78
CA PHE A 682 -2.04 -20.81 17.23
C PHE A 682 -1.32 -19.55 17.77
N SER A 683 -1.60 -18.39 17.19
CA SER A 683 -1.06 -17.11 17.66
C SER A 683 -1.43 -16.80 19.12
N LEU A 684 -2.65 -17.17 19.54
CA LEU A 684 -3.19 -16.89 20.87
C LEU A 684 -2.39 -17.59 21.97
N MET A 685 -1.78 -18.74 21.65
CA MET A 685 -0.87 -19.43 22.56
C MET A 685 0.27 -18.51 23.02
N PHE A 686 0.88 -17.74 22.12
CA PHE A 686 1.97 -16.82 22.45
C PHE A 686 1.47 -15.52 23.09
N LEU A 687 0.27 -15.06 22.71
CA LEU A 687 -0.30 -13.80 23.20
C LEU A 687 -0.85 -13.91 24.63
N PHE A 688 -1.39 -15.07 25.00
CA PHE A 688 -2.02 -15.28 26.32
C PHE A 688 -1.08 -15.93 27.35
N SER A 689 0.08 -16.45 26.93
CA SER A 689 1.06 -17.07 27.83
C SER A 689 2.30 -16.19 28.04
N GLY A 690 3.10 -16.54 29.04
CA GLY A 690 4.35 -15.87 29.37
C GLY A 690 5.56 -16.79 29.26
N ARG A 691 6.75 -16.21 29.04
CA ARG A 691 8.02 -16.94 28.88
C ARG A 691 8.33 -17.90 30.04
N GLY A 692 7.99 -17.54 31.28
CA GLY A 692 8.34 -18.30 32.49
C GLY A 692 7.88 -19.76 32.41
N TYR A 693 6.59 -19.96 32.12
CA TYR A 693 5.99 -21.29 31.93
C TYR A 693 6.75 -22.13 30.88
N TRP A 694 7.02 -21.56 29.71
CA TRP A 694 7.72 -22.26 28.64
C TRP A 694 9.18 -22.56 28.97
N GLN A 695 9.84 -21.70 29.73
CA GLN A 695 11.23 -21.91 30.15
C GLN A 695 11.34 -23.09 31.12
N GLU A 696 10.44 -23.20 32.08
CA GLU A 696 10.37 -24.34 33.02
C GLU A 696 10.04 -25.66 32.32
N LEU A 697 9.12 -25.62 31.33
CA LEU A 697 8.83 -26.77 30.48
C LEU A 697 10.07 -27.23 29.70
N ILE A 698 10.81 -26.28 29.10
CA ILE A 698 12.06 -26.58 28.39
C ILE A 698 13.11 -27.18 29.32
N GLU A 699 13.19 -26.74 30.57
CA GLU A 699 14.12 -27.32 31.55
C GLU A 699 13.83 -28.79 31.83
N SER A 700 12.56 -29.18 31.94
CA SER A 700 12.15 -30.59 32.04
C SER A 700 12.53 -31.39 30.78
N ILE A 701 12.38 -30.80 29.59
CA ILE A 701 12.76 -31.44 28.32
C ILE A 701 14.28 -31.60 28.22
N VAL A 702 15.06 -30.57 28.59
CA VAL A 702 16.52 -30.60 28.59
C VAL A 702 17.05 -31.62 29.57
N TRP A 703 16.41 -31.79 30.74
CA TRP A 703 16.72 -32.88 31.67
C TRP A 703 16.60 -34.26 31.00
N ALA A 704 15.51 -34.50 30.26
CA ALA A 704 15.32 -35.75 29.52
C ALA A 704 16.37 -35.96 28.43
N HIS A 705 16.75 -34.90 27.70
CA HIS A 705 17.80 -34.97 26.67
C HIS A 705 19.18 -35.25 27.27
N ASN A 706 19.51 -34.62 28.40
CA ASN A 706 20.75 -34.88 29.13
C ASN A 706 20.84 -36.33 29.59
N LYS A 707 19.71 -36.93 30.02
CA LYS A 707 19.68 -38.33 30.45
C LYS A 707 20.08 -39.30 29.33
N LEU A 708 19.84 -38.93 28.08
CA LEU A 708 20.19 -39.70 26.88
C LEU A 708 21.44 -39.18 26.14
N ASN A 709 22.16 -38.19 26.70
CA ASN A 709 23.32 -37.53 26.07
C ASN A 709 23.04 -36.94 24.66
N PHE A 710 21.82 -36.49 24.40
CA PHE A 710 21.42 -35.82 23.15
C PHE A 710 21.15 -34.32 23.30
N ALA A 711 21.56 -33.71 24.42
CA ALA A 711 21.36 -32.29 24.63
C ALA A 711 22.26 -31.46 23.69
N PRO A 712 21.73 -30.40 23.03
CA PRO A 712 22.52 -29.57 22.13
C PRO A 712 23.51 -28.69 22.89
N ALA A 713 24.66 -28.41 22.28
CA ALA A 713 25.67 -27.49 22.85
C ALA A 713 25.16 -26.05 22.96
N ILE A 714 24.29 -25.63 22.03
CA ILE A 714 23.59 -24.33 22.09
C ILE A 714 22.41 -24.49 23.05
N GLN A 715 22.43 -23.78 24.17
CA GLN A 715 21.42 -23.97 25.22
C GLN A 715 20.01 -23.57 24.73
N PRO A 716 19.01 -24.47 24.78
CA PRO A 716 17.63 -24.15 24.45
C PRO A 716 17.04 -23.16 25.46
N ARG A 717 16.54 -22.04 24.95
CA ARG A 717 15.84 -21.01 25.72
C ARG A 717 14.48 -20.73 25.10
N ALA A 718 13.47 -20.54 25.95
CA ALA A 718 12.19 -20.00 25.51
C ALA A 718 12.41 -18.62 24.88
N LEU A 719 11.56 -18.27 23.91
CA LEU A 719 11.60 -16.99 23.21
C LEU A 719 11.63 -15.82 24.20
N SER A 720 12.29 -14.71 23.84
CA SER A 720 12.24 -13.51 24.69
C SER A 720 10.81 -12.97 24.79
N ILE A 721 10.51 -12.15 25.80
CA ILE A 721 9.14 -11.61 25.98
C ILE A 721 8.70 -10.81 24.74
N THR A 722 9.58 -9.94 24.23
CA THR A 722 9.34 -9.17 22.99
C THR A 722 9.15 -10.10 21.80
N GLN A 723 9.94 -11.17 21.71
CA GLN A 723 9.82 -12.13 20.62
C GLN A 723 8.52 -12.95 20.70
N GLY A 724 8.09 -13.36 21.90
CA GLY A 724 6.80 -14.02 22.09
C GLY A 724 5.65 -13.14 21.60
N ARG A 725 5.69 -11.83 21.92
CA ARG A 725 4.75 -10.83 21.37
C ARG A 725 4.84 -10.72 19.85
N ALA A 726 6.05 -10.66 19.29
CA ALA A 726 6.26 -10.54 17.84
C ALA A 726 5.74 -11.78 17.07
N VAL A 727 6.05 -12.98 17.58
CA VAL A 727 5.57 -14.26 17.01
C VAL A 727 4.05 -14.34 17.11
N GLY A 728 3.48 -14.03 18.27
CA GLY A 728 2.03 -13.98 18.45
C GLY A 728 1.36 -13.00 17.48
N LEU A 729 1.87 -11.77 17.37
CA LEU A 729 1.32 -10.78 16.44
C LEU A 729 1.44 -11.21 14.98
N ALA A 730 2.60 -11.75 14.57
CA ALA A 730 2.84 -12.18 13.19
C ALA A 730 1.84 -13.28 12.78
N HIS A 731 1.63 -14.29 13.63
CA HIS A 731 0.67 -15.37 13.35
C HIS A 731 -0.78 -14.85 13.43
N TYR A 732 -1.08 -13.91 14.32
CA TYR A 732 -2.42 -13.32 14.40
C TYR A 732 -2.78 -12.59 13.10
N LEU A 733 -1.88 -11.75 12.59
CA LEU A 733 -2.09 -11.02 11.34
C LEU A 733 -2.11 -11.97 10.13
N LEU A 734 -1.17 -12.91 10.04
CA LEU A 734 -1.11 -13.90 8.96
C LEU A 734 -2.40 -14.73 8.89
N GLY A 735 -2.86 -15.24 10.04
CA GLY A 735 -4.09 -16.02 10.11
C GLY A 735 -5.34 -15.19 9.83
N GLY A 736 -5.45 -13.99 10.41
CA GLY A 736 -6.62 -13.12 10.19
C GLY A 736 -6.75 -12.63 8.74
N ILE A 737 -5.65 -12.16 8.16
CA ILE A 737 -5.60 -11.69 6.76
C ILE A 737 -5.78 -12.89 5.81
N GLY A 738 -5.12 -14.02 6.07
CA GLY A 738 -5.23 -15.24 5.26
C GLY A 738 -6.66 -15.80 5.22
N THR A 739 -7.36 -15.78 6.35
CA THR A 739 -8.78 -16.16 6.45
C THR A 739 -9.65 -15.25 5.58
N THR A 740 -9.46 -13.94 5.68
CA THR A 740 -10.22 -12.96 4.90
C THR A 740 -9.93 -13.06 3.41
N TRP A 741 -8.66 -13.25 3.05
CA TRP A 741 -8.22 -13.43 1.66
C TRP A 741 -8.90 -14.65 1.00
N ALA A 742 -8.90 -15.80 1.69
CA ALA A 742 -9.54 -17.00 1.17
C ALA A 742 -11.06 -16.86 1.07
N PHE A 743 -11.70 -16.23 2.07
CA PHE A 743 -13.12 -15.91 2.07
C PHE A 743 -13.50 -15.02 0.87
N PHE A 744 -12.76 -13.92 0.68
CA PHE A 744 -13.00 -12.96 -0.40
C PHE A 744 -12.77 -13.56 -1.78
N LEU A 745 -11.65 -14.27 -2.00
CA LEU A 745 -11.36 -14.81 -3.33
C LEU A 745 -12.29 -15.94 -3.73
N ALA A 746 -12.59 -16.88 -2.82
CA ALA A 746 -13.55 -17.94 -3.12
C ALA A 746 -14.94 -17.36 -3.44
N ARG A 747 -15.37 -16.33 -2.70
CA ARG A 747 -16.60 -15.61 -2.97
C ARG A 747 -16.54 -14.88 -4.31
N ALA A 748 -15.52 -14.08 -4.54
CA ALA A 748 -15.42 -13.19 -5.69
C ALA A 748 -15.28 -13.95 -7.01
N VAL A 749 -14.47 -15.02 -7.04
CA VAL A 749 -14.33 -15.89 -8.22
C VAL A 749 -15.65 -16.57 -8.58
N SER A 750 -16.51 -16.89 -7.61
CA SER A 750 -17.81 -17.53 -7.87
C SER A 750 -18.88 -16.59 -8.43
N ILE A 751 -18.77 -15.28 -8.17
CA ILE A 751 -19.75 -14.26 -8.57
C ILE A 751 -19.29 -13.44 -9.77
N SER A 752 -18.04 -13.63 -10.21
CA SER A 752 -17.43 -12.96 -11.37
C SER A 752 -17.56 -13.82 -12.60
#